data_AF-A0A7S3V764-F1
#
_entry.id   AF-A0A7S3V764-F1
#
_cell.length_a   1.000
_cell.length_b   1.000
_cell.length_c   1.000
_cell.angle_alpha   90.00
_cell.angle_beta   90.00
_cell.angle_gamma   90.00
#
_symmetry.space_group_name_H-M   'P 1'
#
loop_
_entity.id
_entity.type
_entity.pdbx_description
1 polymer ?
#
loop_
_entity_poly.entity_id
_entity_poly.type
_entity_poly.pdbx_seq_one_letter_code
_entity_poly.pdbx_strand_id
1 'polypeptide(L)'
;MSSVSEKKNTGSSEKKKFDDGSKPKVQLPPEAVLPQLSDAETEITQADLLIATKVLTAISKLHPKHKMKGQSKKRTRDESLKLYQHSNLRLIRKALAGAFDLHKLQLYKGRSEEEHYANQLKERTLKRQKMAEREQQKKYIENTELRSGRIKKLEQLKMDAKEEEEGRLKMQALMVPDGHVDTEDFDVKMIEDGSATTTKEEGVTDEGVKLPQLRSCYVCKVRYRDLHPFYDQLCPKCAKLNYEKRHFKVDMSGKVAIVTGSRVKIGYQVCLKLLRSGCKVVATTRFPNSAAATYRKEKDFHEWKDNLSIYGLDLRDVIGLEAFTRFLKIKFGVQGIDALINNACQTIRRPTAYYKPVVETETEIWEGADDTHKNLLRGCMEFETLRRQLLIDQKQVISGTVNSVGVGMQSQSFPALEEASKSDTSTSHSNEEKKESASDQTSDAVVKVGPEDSLAKGRVENIPFEDTGLSHSAAMSQMVILPDDVGVSSEILPPGMSDINGHQLDLRTSNSWLLKMDQISTPEVMECMYINAIAPFVLNSRLQPLMTSPAGDQRPDRYIINVSAMEGKFYRYKMPNHPHTNMAKAALNMLTRTSSEELAKKHRIFMNSVDTGWINDENPLEKASKIAKTNLFQTPIDEVDAAARILDPVFVGVKGVVRKDYGKFFKDFRETEW
;
A
#
# COMPACT_ATOMS: atom_id res chain seq x y z
N MET A 1 34.46 -42.81 27.06
CA MET A 1 35.84 -42.35 26.80
C MET A 1 35.82 -41.67 25.45
N SER A 2 36.02 -40.37 25.25
CA SER A 2 36.46 -39.31 26.14
C SER A 2 35.94 -37.97 25.60
N SER A 3 35.56 -37.11 26.54
CA SER A 3 35.08 -35.74 26.42
C SER A 3 36.08 -34.77 25.79
N VAL A 4 35.65 -33.94 24.83
CA VAL A 4 36.13 -32.55 24.69
C VAL A 4 34.96 -31.65 24.28
N SER A 5 34.90 -30.52 24.97
CA SER A 5 33.85 -29.51 25.13
C SER A 5 33.33 -28.81 23.87
N GLU A 6 31.99 -28.72 23.78
CA GLU A 6 31.25 -27.76 22.95
C GLU A 6 31.50 -26.31 23.40
N LYS A 7 31.89 -25.43 22.46
CA LYS A 7 31.67 -23.98 22.57
C LYS A 7 30.54 -23.58 21.62
N LYS A 8 29.31 -23.56 22.14
CA LYS A 8 28.15 -22.94 21.48
C LYS A 8 28.23 -21.42 21.67
N ASN A 9 28.34 -20.71 20.55
CA ASN A 9 28.34 -19.26 20.47
C ASN A 9 26.89 -18.80 20.22
N THR A 10 26.13 -18.56 21.30
CA THR A 10 24.77 -18.01 21.24
C THR A 10 24.84 -16.49 21.25
N GLY A 11 24.74 -15.87 20.07
CA GLY A 11 24.56 -14.42 19.92
C GLY A 11 23.11 -14.03 20.18
N SER A 12 22.71 -13.94 21.45
CA SER A 12 21.48 -13.28 21.88
C SER A 12 21.70 -11.77 21.86
N SER A 13 20.95 -11.08 20.99
CA SER A 13 20.83 -9.63 21.01
C SER A 13 19.98 -9.22 22.23
N GLU A 14 20.58 -9.19 23.40
CA GLU A 14 20.02 -8.49 24.54
C GLU A 14 19.97 -6.99 24.22
N LYS A 15 18.75 -6.46 24.20
CA LYS A 15 18.52 -5.03 24.37
C LYS A 15 19.24 -4.61 25.65
N LYS A 16 20.37 -3.92 25.54
CA LYS A 16 20.92 -3.11 26.63
C LYS A 16 19.83 -2.12 27.05
N LYS A 17 19.05 -2.48 28.06
CA LYS A 17 18.51 -1.52 29.01
C LYS A 17 19.72 -0.71 29.44
N PHE A 18 19.73 0.58 29.12
CA PHE A 18 20.62 1.49 29.80
C PHE A 18 20.27 1.38 31.28
N ASP A 19 21.17 0.73 32.00
CA ASP A 19 21.20 0.70 33.44
C ASP A 19 21.07 2.15 33.93
N ASP A 20 20.09 2.40 34.79
CA ASP A 20 20.01 3.62 35.61
C ASP A 20 21.16 3.51 36.61
N GLY A 21 22.36 3.64 36.07
CA GLY A 21 23.62 3.57 36.79
C GLY A 21 23.59 4.68 37.81
N SER A 22 23.28 4.28 39.03
CA SER A 22 23.62 4.91 40.30
C SER A 22 23.97 6.38 40.15
N LYS A 23 22.98 7.26 40.38
CA LYS A 23 23.27 8.66 40.72
C LYS A 23 24.47 8.64 41.67
N PRO A 24 25.60 9.31 41.36
CA PRO A 24 26.67 9.41 42.33
C PRO A 24 26.05 10.10 43.55
N LYS A 25 25.89 9.36 44.64
CA LYS A 25 25.64 9.96 45.94
C LYS A 25 26.89 10.79 46.20
N VAL A 26 26.78 12.09 45.96
CA VAL A 26 27.80 13.05 46.38
C VAL A 26 27.84 12.91 47.90
N GLN A 27 28.81 12.15 48.40
CA GLN A 27 29.15 12.15 49.83
C GLN A 27 29.69 13.55 50.12
N LEU A 28 28.99 14.25 51.01
CA LEU A 28 29.43 15.53 51.54
C LEU A 28 30.82 15.34 52.18
N PRO A 29 31.78 16.26 51.97
CA PRO A 29 33.03 16.23 52.71
C PRO A 29 32.73 16.34 54.22
N PRO A 30 33.44 15.59 55.10
CA PRO A 30 33.12 15.54 56.53
C PRO A 30 33.30 16.86 57.31
N GLU A 31 33.82 17.91 56.66
CA GLU A 31 34.22 19.16 57.33
C GLU A 31 33.54 20.40 56.73
N ALA A 32 32.32 20.28 56.21
CA ALA A 32 31.48 21.45 56.00
C ALA A 32 30.93 21.95 57.35
N VAL A 33 31.81 22.60 58.12
CA VAL A 33 31.47 23.33 59.35
C VAL A 33 30.37 24.33 59.01
N LEU A 34 29.13 24.01 59.36
CA LEU A 34 28.09 25.02 59.53
C LEU A 34 28.64 26.00 60.57
N PRO A 35 28.78 27.30 60.27
CA PRO A 35 29.22 28.24 61.28
C PRO A 35 28.20 28.23 62.42
N GLN A 36 28.61 27.75 63.59
CA GLN A 36 27.85 27.93 64.80
C GLN A 36 27.80 29.44 65.05
N LEU A 37 26.61 30.01 64.95
CA LEU A 37 26.35 31.38 65.40
C LEU A 37 26.45 31.34 66.93
N SER A 38 27.65 31.59 67.44
CA SER A 38 27.89 31.73 68.87
C SER A 38 27.25 33.02 69.36
N ASP A 39 26.44 32.90 70.41
CA ASP A 39 25.81 34.00 71.14
C ASP A 39 26.85 34.96 71.71
N ALA A 40 27.14 36.05 70.99
CA ALA A 40 27.52 37.37 71.49
C ALA A 40 27.86 38.29 70.30
N GLU A 41 27.23 39.48 70.27
CA GLU A 41 27.53 40.62 69.38
C GLU A 41 27.01 40.64 67.92
N THR A 42 25.77 40.21 67.66
CA THR A 42 25.13 40.54 66.37
C THR A 42 23.67 40.96 66.51
N GLU A 43 23.41 42.26 66.46
CA GLU A 43 22.06 42.81 66.29
C GLU A 43 21.56 42.55 64.85
N ILE A 44 21.06 41.36 64.58
CA ILE A 44 20.26 41.09 63.38
C ILE A 44 18.87 41.66 63.65
N THR A 45 18.56 42.79 63.01
CA THR A 45 17.26 43.45 63.19
C THR A 45 16.16 42.76 62.39
N GLN A 46 14.91 43.00 62.75
CA GLN A 46 13.75 42.50 61.99
C GLN A 46 13.76 42.99 60.52
N ALA A 47 14.37 44.16 60.27
CA ALA A 47 14.60 44.69 58.93
C ALA A 47 15.62 43.86 58.13
N ASP A 48 16.69 43.37 58.78
CA ASP A 48 17.69 42.50 58.14
C ASP A 48 17.10 41.15 57.74
N LEU A 49 16.22 40.58 58.58
CA LEU A 49 15.44 39.38 58.28
C LEU A 49 14.49 39.59 57.10
N LEU A 50 13.86 40.75 57.00
CA LEU A 50 12.99 41.12 55.89
C LEU A 50 13.79 41.26 54.58
N ILE A 51 14.99 41.84 54.64
CA ILE A 51 15.89 41.97 53.49
C ILE A 51 16.39 40.59 53.04
N ALA A 52 16.82 39.73 53.97
CA ALA A 52 17.22 38.36 53.68
C ALA A 52 16.09 37.54 53.02
N THR A 53 14.87 37.68 53.54
CA THR A 53 13.67 37.02 52.96
C THR A 53 13.37 37.53 51.55
N LYS A 54 13.47 38.85 51.31
CA LYS A 54 13.29 39.45 49.98
C LYS A 54 14.35 38.97 48.99
N VAL A 55 15.61 38.87 49.41
CA VAL A 55 16.72 38.36 48.60
C VAL A 55 16.50 36.88 48.26
N LEU A 56 16.19 36.03 49.24
CA LEU A 56 15.92 34.60 49.02
C LEU A 56 14.71 34.38 48.10
N THR A 57 13.66 35.19 48.24
CA THR A 57 12.47 35.17 47.37
C THR A 57 12.79 35.65 45.95
N ALA A 58 13.66 36.66 45.79
CA ALA A 58 14.12 37.10 44.49
C ALA A 58 14.99 36.03 43.79
N ILE A 59 15.81 35.32 44.56
CA ILE A 59 16.66 34.22 44.07
C ILE A 59 15.80 33.01 43.65
N SER A 60 14.75 32.66 44.40
CA SER A 60 13.85 31.57 44.00
C SER A 60 13.15 31.85 42.65
N LYS A 61 12.88 33.13 42.35
CA LYS A 61 12.32 33.59 41.07
C LYS A 61 13.31 33.56 39.90
N LEU A 62 14.62 33.39 40.15
CA LEU A 62 15.64 33.24 39.11
C LEU A 62 15.73 31.79 38.56
N HIS A 63 14.95 30.85 39.11
CA HIS A 63 14.93 29.47 38.65
C HIS A 63 14.57 29.36 37.14
N PRO A 64 15.27 28.53 36.33
CA PRO A 64 15.22 28.58 34.85
C PRO A 64 13.83 28.38 34.21
N LYS A 65 12.85 27.87 34.98
CA LYS A 65 11.49 27.60 34.49
C LYS A 65 10.61 28.86 34.39
N HIS A 66 11.00 30.00 34.94
CA HIS A 66 10.24 31.27 34.83
C HIS A 66 10.97 32.30 33.96
N LYS A 67 10.98 32.09 32.63
CA LYS A 67 11.37 33.14 31.67
C LYS A 67 10.25 34.19 31.56
N MET A 68 10.33 35.25 32.37
CA MET A 68 9.56 36.49 32.16
C MET A 68 10.28 37.40 31.15
N LYS A 69 9.55 37.79 30.08
CA LYS A 69 9.98 38.63 28.95
C LYS A 69 10.17 40.11 29.36
N GLY A 70 11.18 40.76 28.78
CA GLY A 70 11.11 42.16 28.32
C GLY A 70 11.27 43.31 29.33
N GLN A 71 12.40 44.02 29.22
CA GLN A 71 12.57 45.47 29.43
C GLN A 71 12.60 46.08 30.84
N SER A 72 11.95 45.56 31.89
CA SER A 72 12.02 46.17 33.25
C SER A 72 13.24 45.72 34.11
N LYS A 73 14.12 44.88 33.55
CA LYS A 73 15.11 44.07 34.31
C LYS A 73 16.37 44.77 34.80
N LYS A 74 16.78 45.90 34.22
CA LYS A 74 18.10 46.48 34.54
C LYS A 74 18.08 47.27 35.86
N ARG A 75 17.01 48.04 36.10
CA ARG A 75 16.88 48.95 37.24
C ARG A 75 16.67 48.23 38.58
N THR A 76 15.82 47.19 38.60
CA THR A 76 15.53 46.39 39.81
C THR A 76 16.66 45.43 40.21
N ARG A 77 17.48 45.01 39.25
CA ARG A 77 18.61 44.10 39.50
C ARG A 77 19.79 44.81 40.18
N ASP A 78 20.08 46.05 39.80
CA ASP A 78 21.15 46.86 40.41
C ASP A 78 20.80 47.30 41.85
N GLU A 79 19.54 47.65 42.13
CA GLU A 79 19.06 47.95 43.48
C GLU A 79 19.11 46.74 44.42
N SER A 80 18.65 45.58 43.94
CA SER A 80 18.68 44.33 44.71
C SER A 80 20.12 43.87 44.98
N LEU A 81 21.04 44.10 44.04
CA LEU A 81 22.47 43.79 44.20
C LEU A 81 23.13 44.70 45.23
N LYS A 82 22.80 46.00 45.24
CA LYS A 82 23.28 46.95 46.26
C LYS A 82 22.79 46.58 47.66
N LEU A 83 21.51 46.21 47.80
CA LEU A 83 20.94 45.70 49.05
C LEU A 83 21.64 44.41 49.51
N TYR A 84 21.90 43.47 48.58
CA TYR A 84 22.63 42.24 48.90
C TYR A 84 24.09 42.49 49.31
N GLN A 85 24.75 43.54 48.79
CA GLN A 85 26.14 43.89 49.08
C GLN A 85 26.35 44.69 50.37
N HIS A 86 25.27 45.09 51.07
CA HIS A 86 25.35 45.86 52.33
C HIS A 86 26.25 45.19 53.37
N SER A 87 27.02 45.97 54.14
CA SER A 87 28.03 45.49 55.11
C SER A 87 27.47 44.50 56.13
N ASN A 88 26.25 44.76 56.60
CA ASN A 88 25.57 44.02 57.67
C ASN A 88 25.19 42.59 57.23
N LEU A 89 25.03 42.35 55.92
CA LEU A 89 24.71 41.05 55.35
C LEU A 89 25.95 40.22 55.03
N ARG A 90 27.16 40.68 55.39
CA ARG A 90 28.42 39.97 55.11
C ARG A 90 28.43 38.56 55.69
N LEU A 91 27.90 38.37 56.91
CA LEU A 91 27.79 37.06 57.55
C LEU A 91 26.82 36.13 56.79
N ILE A 92 25.67 36.65 56.35
CA ILE A 92 24.69 35.92 55.54
C ILE A 92 25.27 35.56 54.17
N ARG A 93 26.01 36.48 53.52
CA ARG A 93 26.72 36.18 52.26
C ARG A 93 27.76 35.07 52.43
N LYS A 94 28.52 35.10 53.54
CA LYS A 94 29.51 34.06 53.87
C LYS A 94 28.84 32.71 54.12
N ALA A 95 27.71 32.68 54.82
CA ALA A 95 26.93 31.46 55.06
C ALA A 95 26.28 30.91 53.77
N LEU A 96 25.74 31.79 52.91
CA LEU A 96 25.14 31.40 51.64
C LEU A 96 26.16 30.97 50.59
N ALA A 97 27.41 31.46 50.64
CA ALA A 97 28.46 31.09 49.69
C ALA A 97 28.67 29.57 49.62
N GLY A 98 28.76 28.90 50.78
CA GLY A 98 28.87 27.43 50.84
C GLY A 98 27.63 26.71 50.29
N ALA A 99 26.43 27.26 50.52
CA ALA A 99 25.20 26.73 49.95
C ALA A 99 25.12 26.92 48.43
N PHE A 100 25.66 28.02 47.89
CA PHE A 100 25.76 28.26 46.45
C PHE A 100 26.74 27.31 45.78
N ASP A 101 27.85 26.97 46.41
CA ASP A 101 28.79 26.00 45.87
C ASP A 101 28.17 24.60 45.80
N LEU A 102 27.41 24.21 46.83
CA LEU A 102 26.63 22.97 46.82
C LEU A 102 25.51 22.99 45.75
N HIS A 103 24.82 24.12 45.61
CA HIS A 103 23.78 24.30 44.60
C HIS A 103 24.36 24.27 43.18
N LYS A 104 25.52 24.88 42.94
CA LYS A 104 26.25 24.80 41.65
C LYS A 104 26.63 23.36 41.31
N LEU A 105 27.12 22.60 42.28
CA LEU A 105 27.41 21.16 42.10
C LEU A 105 26.15 20.36 41.71
N GLN A 106 25.00 20.64 42.32
CA GLN A 106 23.73 19.99 41.94
C GLN A 106 23.21 20.46 40.58
N LEU A 107 23.26 21.77 40.30
CA LEU A 107 22.76 22.39 39.07
C LEU A 107 23.54 21.89 37.83
N TYR A 108 24.86 21.77 37.96
CA TYR A 108 25.76 21.35 36.90
C TYR A 108 26.11 19.85 36.97
N LYS A 109 25.44 19.07 37.82
CA LYS A 109 25.64 17.62 38.00
C LYS A 109 27.11 17.24 38.25
N GLY A 110 27.80 17.99 39.10
CA GLY A 110 29.20 17.78 39.48
C GLY A 110 30.23 18.28 38.47
N ARG A 111 29.84 19.03 37.43
CA ARG A 111 30.75 19.68 36.48
C ARG A 111 30.94 21.15 36.81
N SER A 112 32.02 21.76 36.34
CA SER A 112 32.18 23.21 36.45
C SER A 112 31.13 23.94 35.58
N GLU A 113 30.82 25.18 35.95
CA GLU A 113 29.91 26.05 35.18
C GLU A 113 30.39 26.22 33.73
N GLU A 114 31.69 26.43 33.56
CA GLU A 114 32.34 26.55 32.25
C GLU A 114 32.21 25.26 31.43
N GLU A 115 32.44 24.09 32.03
CA GLU A 115 32.26 22.79 31.36
C GLU A 115 30.81 22.52 30.98
N HIS A 116 29.84 22.94 31.80
CA HIS A 116 28.42 22.79 31.50
C HIS A 116 28.03 23.62 30.28
N TYR A 117 28.43 24.89 30.26
CA TYR A 117 28.14 25.78 29.13
C TYR A 117 28.90 25.37 27.86
N ALA A 118 30.15 24.92 27.97
CA ALA A 118 30.91 24.37 26.85
C ALA A 118 30.25 23.11 26.25
N ASN A 119 29.78 22.18 27.10
CA ASN A 119 29.04 21.01 26.65
C ASN A 119 27.70 21.37 26.01
N GLN A 120 26.93 22.31 26.58
CA GLN A 120 25.71 22.80 25.95
C GLN A 120 25.97 23.43 24.58
N LEU A 121 27.05 24.22 24.45
CA LEU A 121 27.43 24.82 23.19
C LEU A 121 27.80 23.74 22.18
N LYS A 122 28.60 22.74 22.56
CA LYS A 122 28.96 21.59 21.73
C LYS A 122 27.74 20.80 21.26
N GLU A 123 26.79 20.53 22.16
CA GLU A 123 25.51 19.88 21.80
C GLU A 123 24.68 20.73 20.84
N ARG A 124 24.58 22.05 21.06
CA ARG A 124 23.86 22.96 20.16
C ARG A 124 24.52 23.02 18.78
N THR A 125 25.84 23.08 18.71
CA THR A 125 26.61 23.07 17.46
C THR A 125 26.41 21.75 16.72
N LEU A 126 26.52 20.61 17.40
CA LEU A 126 26.26 19.29 16.80
C LEU A 126 24.82 19.17 16.29
N LYS A 127 23.83 19.69 17.03
CA LYS A 127 22.43 19.74 16.59
C LYS A 127 22.28 20.60 15.34
N ARG A 128 22.92 21.77 15.28
CA ARG A 128 22.91 22.66 14.10
C ARG A 128 23.55 21.99 12.88
N GLN A 129 24.70 21.35 13.05
CA GLN A 129 25.37 20.59 11.99
C GLN A 129 24.48 19.48 11.44
N LYS A 130 23.91 18.65 12.32
CA LYS A 130 22.98 17.58 11.91
C LYS A 130 21.73 18.11 11.20
N MET A 131 21.24 19.29 11.58
CA MET A 131 20.12 19.94 10.89
C MET A 131 20.51 20.43 9.50
N ALA A 132 21.68 21.06 9.36
CA ALA A 132 22.21 21.52 8.07
C ALA A 132 22.47 20.35 7.12
N GLU A 133 23.10 19.27 7.60
CA GLU A 133 23.32 18.05 6.82
C GLU A 133 22.01 17.41 6.33
N ARG A 134 20.99 17.38 7.19
CA ARG A 134 19.65 16.88 6.82
C ARG A 134 19.05 17.75 5.73
N GLU A 135 19.11 19.07 5.86
CA GLU A 135 18.57 19.99 4.85
C GLU A 135 19.28 19.85 3.51
N GLN A 136 20.61 19.74 3.51
CA GLN A 136 21.39 19.44 2.31
C GLN A 136 20.97 18.11 1.69
N GLN A 137 20.82 17.06 2.51
CA GLN A 137 20.36 15.75 2.04
C GLN A 137 18.99 15.85 1.36
N LYS A 138 18.05 16.64 1.90
CA LYS A 138 16.74 16.87 1.27
C LYS A 138 16.87 17.51 -0.12
N LYS A 139 17.69 18.56 -0.25
CA LYS A 139 17.92 19.25 -1.53
C LYS A 139 18.43 18.30 -2.60
N TYR A 140 19.38 17.42 -2.25
CA TYR A 140 19.89 16.43 -3.21
C TYR A 140 18.85 15.40 -3.65
N ILE A 141 17.94 15.00 -2.75
CA ILE A 141 16.87 14.04 -3.08
C ILE A 141 15.79 14.71 -3.95
N GLU A 142 15.43 15.96 -3.64
CA GLU A 142 14.43 16.74 -4.39
C GLU A 142 14.81 16.95 -5.86
N ASN A 143 16.12 17.00 -6.15
CA ASN A 143 16.64 17.14 -7.51
C ASN A 143 16.58 15.87 -8.36
N THR A 144 16.21 14.71 -7.79
CA THR A 144 16.06 13.48 -8.59
C THR A 144 14.86 13.60 -9.54
N GLU A 145 14.99 13.08 -10.76
CA GLU A 145 13.99 13.24 -11.82
C GLU A 145 12.64 12.66 -11.40
N LEU A 146 12.64 11.42 -10.87
CA LEU A 146 11.44 10.74 -10.41
C LEU A 146 10.70 11.58 -9.36
N ARG A 147 11.44 12.14 -8.40
CA ARG A 147 10.85 12.96 -7.36
C ARG A 147 10.35 14.30 -7.89
N SER A 148 11.13 14.96 -8.75
CA SER A 148 10.76 16.22 -9.38
C SER A 148 9.51 16.05 -10.26
N GLY A 149 9.41 14.95 -11.01
CA GLY A 149 8.27 14.60 -11.84
C GLY A 149 7.02 14.34 -11.01
N ARG A 150 7.13 13.58 -9.91
CA ARG A 150 6.03 13.37 -8.95
C ARG A 150 5.53 14.67 -8.32
N ILE A 151 6.43 15.60 -7.99
CA ILE A 151 6.08 16.91 -7.43
C ILE A 151 5.36 17.75 -8.49
N LYS A 152 5.90 17.83 -9.71
CA LYS A 152 5.27 18.54 -10.84
C LYS A 152 3.86 18.01 -11.14
N LYS A 153 3.68 16.68 -11.18
CA LYS A 153 2.37 16.04 -11.40
C LYS A 153 1.38 16.39 -10.28
N LEU A 154 1.83 16.36 -9.04
CA LEU A 154 1.02 16.79 -7.90
C LEU A 154 0.65 18.28 -7.97
N GLU A 155 1.55 19.14 -8.43
CA GLU A 155 1.31 20.57 -8.64
C GLU A 155 0.34 20.83 -9.80
N GLN A 156 0.46 20.10 -10.90
CA GLN A 156 -0.46 20.18 -12.03
C GLN A 156 -1.88 19.81 -11.62
N LEU A 157 -2.06 18.67 -10.92
CA LEU A 157 -3.38 18.27 -10.40
C LEU A 157 -3.97 19.34 -9.48
N LYS A 158 -3.14 20.04 -8.69
CA LYS A 158 -3.58 21.16 -7.86
C LYS A 158 -3.97 22.39 -8.67
N MET A 159 -3.34 22.62 -9.82
CA MET A 159 -3.68 23.72 -10.72
C MET A 159 -4.97 23.43 -11.47
N ASP A 160 -5.14 22.23 -12.02
CA ASP A 160 -6.37 21.81 -12.71
C ASP A 160 -7.59 21.88 -11.76
N ALA A 161 -7.38 21.62 -10.47
CA ALA A 161 -8.43 21.75 -9.46
C ALA A 161 -8.74 23.20 -9.03
N LYS A 162 -7.88 24.18 -9.33
CA LYS A 162 -8.16 25.60 -8.98
C LYS A 162 -9.34 26.18 -9.77
N GLU A 163 -9.82 25.49 -10.80
CA GLU A 163 -11.02 25.89 -11.53
C GLU A 163 -12.34 25.51 -10.79
N GLU A 164 -12.29 24.72 -9.70
CA GLU A 164 -13.46 24.45 -8.84
C GLU A 164 -13.10 24.31 -7.33
N GLU A 165 -13.55 25.29 -6.54
CA GLU A 165 -13.78 25.30 -5.07
C GLU A 165 -12.63 24.99 -4.07
N GLU A 166 -12.52 25.86 -3.05
CA GLU A 166 -11.50 25.90 -1.98
C GLU A 166 -11.44 24.61 -1.10
N GLY A 167 -12.50 23.81 -1.09
CA GLY A 167 -12.57 22.52 -0.38
C GLY A 167 -11.71 21.42 -1.01
N ARG A 168 -11.62 21.36 -2.35
CA ARG A 168 -10.79 20.37 -3.08
C ARG A 168 -9.30 20.54 -2.76
N LEU A 169 -8.84 21.80 -2.68
CA LEU A 169 -7.45 22.16 -2.41
C LEU A 169 -6.92 21.64 -1.05
N LYS A 170 -7.76 21.64 0.01
CA LYS A 170 -7.38 21.10 1.32
C LYS A 170 -7.21 19.58 1.30
N MET A 171 -8.08 18.87 0.59
CA MET A 171 -8.00 17.41 0.45
C MET A 171 -6.83 16.99 -0.46
N GLN A 172 -6.52 17.79 -1.48
CA GLN A 172 -5.40 17.53 -2.39
C GLN A 172 -4.03 17.73 -1.74
N ALA A 173 -3.94 18.56 -0.71
CA ALA A 173 -2.74 18.67 0.12
C ALA A 173 -2.43 17.38 0.91
N LEU A 174 -3.38 16.43 1.00
CA LEU A 174 -3.19 15.13 1.62
C LEU A 174 -2.72 14.05 0.64
N MET A 175 -2.76 14.28 -0.67
CA MET A 175 -2.30 13.29 -1.66
C MET A 175 -0.81 12.98 -1.47
N VAL A 176 -0.51 11.68 -1.35
CA VAL A 176 0.86 11.17 -1.48
C VAL A 176 1.05 10.81 -2.95
N PRO A 177 2.05 11.37 -3.65
CA PRO A 177 2.36 10.94 -5.00
C PRO A 177 2.70 9.44 -4.97
N ASP A 178 1.81 8.63 -5.52
CA ASP A 178 2.07 7.23 -5.83
C ASP A 178 2.96 7.14 -7.08
N GLY A 179 3.51 5.94 -7.33
CA GLY A 179 4.77 5.72 -8.01
C GLY A 179 4.95 6.33 -9.40
N HIS A 180 3.87 6.51 -10.18
CA HIS A 180 3.98 6.73 -11.61
C HIS A 180 4.62 8.06 -12.00
N VAL A 181 5.79 7.98 -12.65
CA VAL A 181 6.43 9.08 -13.36
C VAL A 181 6.42 8.74 -14.84
N ASP A 182 5.86 9.65 -15.63
CA ASP A 182 5.83 9.55 -17.08
C ASP A 182 7.27 9.68 -17.59
N THR A 183 7.91 8.54 -17.90
CA THR A 183 9.31 8.48 -18.33
C THR A 183 9.50 8.78 -19.81
N GLU A 184 8.43 8.83 -20.59
CA GLU A 184 8.51 9.03 -22.05
C GLU A 184 8.84 10.49 -22.44
N ASP A 185 8.64 11.46 -21.56
CA ASP A 185 8.98 12.87 -21.81
C ASP A 185 10.37 13.26 -21.25
N PHE A 186 11.10 12.32 -20.63
CA PHE A 186 12.44 12.54 -20.08
C PHE A 186 13.46 11.66 -20.81
N ASP A 187 14.16 12.27 -21.77
CA ASP A 187 15.24 11.65 -22.53
C ASP A 187 16.48 11.44 -21.63
N VAL A 188 16.44 10.44 -20.76
CA VAL A 188 17.60 10.07 -19.94
C VAL A 188 18.52 9.22 -20.81
N LYS A 189 19.48 9.89 -21.47
CA LYS A 189 20.61 9.19 -22.09
C LYS A 189 21.41 8.48 -21.00
N MET A 190 21.24 7.17 -20.90
CA MET A 190 22.15 6.32 -20.13
C MET A 190 23.53 6.38 -20.79
N ILE A 191 24.56 6.59 -19.99
CA ILE A 191 25.96 6.47 -20.42
C ILE A 191 26.17 5.02 -20.86
N GLU A 192 26.35 4.81 -22.17
CA GLU A 192 26.86 3.56 -22.70
C GLU A 192 28.37 3.49 -22.43
N ASP A 193 28.79 2.39 -21.80
CA ASP A 193 30.20 2.06 -21.66
C ASP A 193 30.80 1.83 -23.07
N GLY A 194 31.52 2.84 -23.58
CA GLY A 194 32.59 2.68 -24.56
C GLY A 194 32.23 2.75 -26.04
N SER A 195 32.17 3.98 -26.59
CA SER A 195 32.79 4.34 -27.87
C SER A 195 32.60 5.83 -28.12
N ALA A 196 33.71 6.55 -28.20
CA ALA A 196 33.75 7.99 -28.39
C ALA A 196 33.06 8.42 -29.70
N THR A 197 32.07 9.30 -29.61
CA THR A 197 31.87 10.32 -30.64
C THR A 197 31.57 11.65 -29.98
N THR A 198 32.48 12.59 -30.20
CA THR A 198 32.57 13.91 -29.58
C THR A 198 31.51 14.86 -30.12
N THR A 199 30.65 15.36 -29.24
CA THR A 199 30.10 16.72 -29.34
C THR A 199 30.40 17.44 -28.04
N LYS A 200 31.23 18.49 -28.16
CA LYS A 200 31.62 19.38 -27.08
C LYS A 200 30.40 20.19 -26.64
N GLU A 201 29.89 19.90 -25.46
CA GLU A 201 29.20 20.89 -24.63
C GLU A 201 29.95 21.01 -23.29
N GLU A 202 29.99 22.24 -22.81
CA GLU A 202 30.93 22.72 -21.82
C GLU A 202 30.66 22.17 -20.42
N GLY A 203 31.66 21.51 -19.84
CA GLY A 203 32.07 21.76 -18.46
C GLY A 203 31.07 21.50 -17.33
N VAL A 204 30.38 20.36 -17.30
CA VAL A 204 29.92 19.77 -16.03
C VAL A 204 30.68 18.46 -15.84
N THR A 205 31.65 18.46 -14.93
CA THR A 205 32.28 17.23 -14.48
C THR A 205 31.22 16.33 -13.89
N ASP A 206 31.00 15.19 -14.56
CA ASP A 206 30.09 14.10 -14.24
C ASP A 206 30.50 13.38 -12.94
N GLU A 207 30.52 14.10 -11.82
CA GLU A 207 30.46 13.50 -10.50
C GLU A 207 28.99 13.46 -10.08
N GLY A 208 28.35 12.31 -10.29
CA GLY A 208 26.97 12.07 -9.88
C GLY A 208 26.66 12.58 -8.47
N VAL A 209 25.42 12.99 -8.24
CA VAL A 209 25.00 13.68 -7.02
C VAL A 209 25.30 12.83 -5.76
N LYS A 210 26.23 13.28 -4.91
CA LYS A 210 26.61 12.58 -3.67
C LYS A 210 25.79 13.04 -2.47
N LEU A 211 25.14 12.11 -1.78
CA LEU A 211 24.44 12.37 -0.53
C LEU A 211 25.43 12.73 0.60
N PRO A 212 25.11 13.74 1.43
CA PRO A 212 25.87 14.07 2.64
C PRO A 212 25.94 12.90 3.65
N GLN A 213 24.86 12.13 3.74
CA GLN A 213 24.74 10.98 4.66
C GLN A 213 24.45 9.67 3.92
N LEU A 214 24.94 8.57 4.48
CA LEU A 214 24.71 7.22 3.96
C LEU A 214 23.22 6.84 4.00
N ARG A 215 22.66 6.51 2.84
CA ARG A 215 21.31 5.95 2.70
C ARG A 215 21.39 4.43 2.54
N SER A 216 20.35 3.70 2.98
CA SER A 216 20.25 2.25 2.77
C SER A 216 19.48 1.97 1.48
N CYS A 217 20.01 1.11 0.61
CA CYS A 217 19.33 0.71 -0.62
C CYS A 217 18.05 -0.06 -0.32
N TYR A 218 16.95 0.27 -0.99
CA TYR A 218 15.68 -0.44 -0.83
C TYR A 218 15.78 -1.94 -1.19
N VAL A 219 16.53 -2.28 -2.23
CA VAL A 219 16.70 -3.67 -2.69
C VAL A 219 17.72 -4.44 -1.85
N CYS A 220 19.00 -4.08 -1.93
CA CYS A 220 20.09 -4.88 -1.36
C CYS A 220 20.52 -4.47 0.05
N LYS A 221 19.94 -3.40 0.61
CA LYS A 221 20.25 -2.84 1.94
C LYS A 221 21.69 -2.33 2.15
N VAL A 222 22.53 -2.35 1.10
CA VAL A 222 23.86 -1.74 1.11
C VAL A 222 23.75 -0.23 1.34
N ARG A 223 24.71 0.32 2.09
CA ARG A 223 24.80 1.76 2.35
C ARG A 223 25.51 2.45 1.17
N TYR A 224 24.94 3.55 0.67
CA TYR A 224 25.48 4.28 -0.48
C TYR A 224 25.34 5.79 -0.30
N ARG A 225 26.11 6.55 -1.10
CA ARG A 225 26.04 8.02 -1.18
C ARG A 225 25.72 8.49 -2.58
N ASP A 226 26.21 7.81 -3.61
CA ASP A 226 26.02 8.23 -5.00
C ASP A 226 24.56 7.97 -5.42
N LEU A 227 23.85 9.03 -5.79
CA LEU A 227 22.48 8.96 -6.28
C LEU A 227 22.46 8.62 -7.77
N HIS A 228 21.49 7.80 -8.16
CA HIS A 228 21.09 7.67 -9.56
C HIS A 228 20.19 8.85 -9.94
N PRO A 229 20.27 9.39 -11.17
CA PRO A 229 19.40 10.49 -11.62
C PRO A 229 17.91 10.20 -11.44
N PHE A 230 17.51 8.98 -11.80
CA PHE A 230 16.14 8.49 -11.68
C PHE A 230 15.75 7.97 -10.27
N TYR A 231 16.51 7.03 -9.68
CA TYR A 231 16.14 6.40 -8.39
C TYR A 231 16.88 6.99 -7.19
N ASP A 232 16.15 7.58 -6.24
CA ASP A 232 16.71 8.16 -5.02
C ASP A 232 16.85 7.15 -3.85
N GLN A 233 16.23 5.98 -3.97
CA GLN A 233 16.18 4.94 -2.92
C GLN A 233 16.93 3.65 -3.30
N LEU A 234 17.63 3.62 -4.42
CA LEU A 234 18.43 2.49 -4.89
C LEU A 234 19.91 2.87 -4.98
N CYS A 235 20.81 1.97 -4.56
CA CYS A 235 22.24 2.16 -4.84
C CYS A 235 22.50 2.06 -6.36
N PRO A 236 23.62 2.63 -6.88
CA PRO A 236 23.88 2.69 -8.33
C PRO A 236 23.71 1.36 -9.06
N LYS A 237 24.19 0.25 -8.47
CA LYS A 237 24.05 -1.10 -9.03
C LYS A 237 22.59 -1.56 -9.14
N CYS A 238 21.79 -1.33 -8.10
CA CYS A 238 20.38 -1.72 -8.12
C CYS A 238 19.56 -0.78 -9.01
N ALA A 239 19.88 0.51 -9.02
CA ALA A 239 19.25 1.50 -9.88
C ALA A 239 19.44 1.17 -11.36
N LYS A 240 20.69 0.92 -11.79
CA LYS A 240 21.03 0.49 -13.16
C LYS A 240 20.21 -0.74 -13.59
N LEU A 241 20.19 -1.79 -12.75
CA LEU A 241 19.42 -3.01 -13.05
C LEU A 241 17.90 -2.75 -13.17
N ASN A 242 17.31 -1.98 -12.25
CA ASN A 242 15.86 -1.72 -12.30
C ASN A 242 15.52 -0.87 -13.54
N TYR A 243 16.36 0.11 -13.87
CA TYR A 243 16.20 0.94 -15.07
C TYR A 243 16.30 0.11 -16.36
N GLU A 244 17.32 -0.74 -16.49
CA GLU A 244 17.46 -1.68 -17.61
C GLU A 244 16.23 -2.59 -17.75
N LYS A 245 15.74 -3.14 -16.62
CA LYS A 245 14.56 -4.03 -16.60
C LYS A 245 13.26 -3.29 -16.93
N ARG A 246 13.13 -2.02 -16.54
CA ARG A 246 11.99 -1.14 -16.90
C ARG A 246 11.79 -1.10 -18.41
N HIS A 247 12.87 -0.94 -19.18
CA HIS A 247 12.84 -0.84 -20.64
C HIS A 247 13.05 -2.18 -21.36
N PHE A 248 13.39 -3.25 -20.63
CA PHE A 248 13.61 -4.57 -21.21
C PHE A 248 12.38 -5.08 -21.96
N LYS A 249 12.56 -5.45 -23.22
CA LYS A 249 11.52 -5.92 -24.14
C LYS A 249 12.01 -7.17 -24.85
N VAL A 250 11.07 -8.06 -25.19
CA VAL A 250 11.30 -9.27 -25.98
C VAL A 250 10.20 -9.37 -27.02
N ASP A 251 10.47 -9.96 -28.17
CA ASP A 251 9.42 -10.22 -29.16
C ASP A 251 8.46 -11.31 -28.67
N MET A 252 7.19 -10.93 -28.53
CA MET A 252 6.07 -11.77 -28.10
C MET A 252 5.03 -11.92 -29.24
N SER A 253 5.42 -11.60 -30.48
CA SER A 253 4.56 -11.75 -31.66
C SER A 253 4.00 -13.17 -31.78
N GLY A 254 2.71 -13.27 -32.06
CA GLY A 254 1.99 -14.55 -32.17
C GLY A 254 1.65 -15.23 -30.84
N LYS A 255 2.10 -14.68 -29.69
CA LYS A 255 1.79 -15.20 -28.36
C LYS A 255 0.53 -14.58 -27.77
N VAL A 256 -0.17 -15.35 -26.94
CA VAL A 256 -1.36 -14.91 -26.22
C VAL A 256 -1.11 -14.88 -24.71
N ALA A 257 -1.39 -13.74 -24.07
CA ALA A 257 -1.30 -13.58 -22.62
C ALA A 257 -2.66 -13.19 -22.02
N ILE A 258 -3.02 -13.79 -20.90
CA ILE A 258 -4.17 -13.39 -20.09
C ILE A 258 -3.66 -12.63 -18.88
N VAL A 259 -4.23 -11.46 -18.60
CA VAL A 259 -3.87 -10.62 -17.45
C VAL A 259 -5.15 -10.26 -16.70
N THR A 260 -5.17 -10.52 -15.39
CA THR A 260 -6.29 -10.12 -14.53
C THR A 260 -6.06 -8.79 -13.83
N GLY A 261 -7.12 -7.99 -13.67
CA GLY A 261 -7.02 -6.69 -12.99
C GLY A 261 -6.30 -5.64 -13.82
N SER A 262 -6.65 -5.54 -15.11
CA SER A 262 -5.88 -4.82 -16.13
C SER A 262 -6.31 -3.38 -16.39
N ARG A 263 -7.25 -2.83 -15.62
CA ARG A 263 -7.77 -1.46 -15.87
C ARG A 263 -6.79 -0.37 -15.46
N VAL A 264 -6.05 -0.59 -14.37
CA VAL A 264 -5.28 0.46 -13.68
C VAL A 264 -4.00 -0.12 -13.06
N LYS A 265 -3.09 0.77 -12.68
CA LYS A 265 -1.86 0.47 -11.93
C LYS A 265 -1.02 -0.64 -12.59
N ILE A 266 -0.58 -1.63 -11.81
CA ILE A 266 0.35 -2.67 -12.26
C ILE A 266 -0.22 -3.48 -13.43
N GLY A 267 -1.50 -3.89 -13.36
CA GLY A 267 -2.12 -4.71 -14.41
C GLY A 267 -2.19 -3.98 -15.75
N TYR A 268 -2.44 -2.67 -15.71
CA TYR A 268 -2.39 -1.80 -16.87
C TYR A 268 -0.98 -1.79 -17.51
N GLN A 269 0.06 -1.57 -16.70
CA GLN A 269 1.45 -1.54 -17.17
C GLN A 269 1.95 -2.91 -17.67
N VAL A 270 1.49 -4.01 -17.06
CA VAL A 270 1.75 -5.38 -17.55
C VAL A 270 1.17 -5.57 -18.94
N CYS A 271 -0.10 -5.16 -19.16
CA CYS A 271 -0.72 -5.23 -20.48
C CYS A 271 0.03 -4.39 -21.51
N LEU A 272 0.34 -3.11 -21.22
CA LEU A 272 1.08 -2.25 -22.15
C LEU A 272 2.43 -2.86 -22.53
N LYS A 273 3.18 -3.38 -21.55
CA LYS A 273 4.49 -3.99 -21.82
C LYS A 273 4.38 -5.25 -22.68
N LEU A 274 3.32 -6.04 -22.53
CA LEU A 274 3.02 -7.19 -23.40
C LEU A 274 2.57 -6.76 -24.80
N LEU A 275 1.65 -5.79 -24.91
CA LEU A 275 1.13 -5.26 -26.17
C LEU A 275 2.23 -4.63 -27.01
N ARG A 276 3.05 -3.78 -26.40
CA ARG A 276 4.24 -3.17 -27.01
C ARG A 276 5.23 -4.23 -27.46
N SER A 277 5.24 -5.41 -26.83
CA SER A 277 6.04 -6.58 -27.23
C SER A 277 5.42 -7.41 -28.36
N GLY A 278 4.29 -7.01 -28.93
CA GLY A 278 3.60 -7.74 -30.01
C GLY A 278 2.68 -8.87 -29.53
N CYS A 279 2.45 -8.99 -28.22
CA CYS A 279 1.60 -10.04 -27.63
C CYS A 279 0.12 -9.69 -27.81
N LYS A 280 -0.70 -10.70 -28.13
CA LYS A 280 -2.16 -10.60 -27.99
C LYS A 280 -2.53 -10.71 -26.50
N VAL A 281 -3.20 -9.70 -25.96
CA VAL A 281 -3.54 -9.59 -24.55
C VAL A 281 -5.05 -9.68 -24.33
N VAL A 282 -5.44 -10.68 -23.53
CA VAL A 282 -6.78 -10.80 -22.93
C VAL A 282 -6.73 -10.12 -21.57
N ALA A 283 -7.23 -8.89 -21.51
CA ALA A 283 -7.27 -8.06 -20.31
C ALA A 283 -8.61 -8.22 -19.59
N THR A 284 -8.61 -8.54 -18.29
CA THR A 284 -9.86 -8.64 -17.51
C THR A 284 -9.96 -7.58 -16.43
N THR A 285 -11.17 -7.09 -16.20
CA THR A 285 -11.48 -6.02 -15.24
C THR A 285 -12.96 -6.04 -14.88
N ARG A 286 -13.35 -5.47 -13.74
CA ARG A 286 -14.77 -5.21 -13.43
C ARG A 286 -15.40 -4.13 -14.31
N PHE A 287 -14.60 -3.20 -14.81
CA PHE A 287 -15.06 -1.99 -15.54
C PHE A 287 -14.43 -1.96 -16.93
N PRO A 288 -15.02 -2.66 -17.92
CA PRO A 288 -14.43 -2.84 -19.25
C PRO A 288 -14.43 -1.57 -20.11
N ASN A 289 -15.48 -0.73 -20.09
CA ASN A 289 -15.50 0.51 -20.87
C ASN A 289 -14.47 1.52 -20.34
N SER A 290 -14.37 1.66 -19.02
CA SER A 290 -13.36 2.47 -18.36
C SER A 290 -11.94 2.02 -18.75
N ALA A 291 -11.69 0.71 -18.83
CA ALA A 291 -10.41 0.19 -19.29
C ALA A 291 -10.16 0.55 -20.77
N ALA A 292 -11.13 0.30 -21.65
CA ALA A 292 -11.00 0.59 -23.07
C ALA A 292 -10.72 2.08 -23.32
N ALA A 293 -11.45 2.98 -22.65
CA ALA A 293 -11.23 4.42 -22.73
C ALA A 293 -9.83 4.83 -22.23
N THR A 294 -9.26 4.11 -21.26
CA THR A 294 -7.89 4.37 -20.76
C THR A 294 -6.83 3.94 -21.77
N TYR A 295 -6.89 2.70 -22.28
CA TYR A 295 -5.93 2.21 -23.28
C TYR A 295 -5.92 3.04 -24.57
N ARG A 296 -7.08 3.57 -24.98
CA ARG A 296 -7.20 4.43 -26.18
C ARG A 296 -6.47 5.77 -26.06
N LYS A 297 -6.12 6.21 -24.85
CA LYS A 297 -5.37 7.46 -24.61
C LYS A 297 -3.86 7.30 -24.82
N GLU A 298 -3.36 6.09 -24.95
CA GLU A 298 -1.94 5.84 -25.19
C GLU A 298 -1.52 6.32 -26.58
N LYS A 299 -0.37 7.00 -26.67
CA LYS A 299 0.14 7.61 -27.91
C LYS A 299 0.33 6.57 -29.03
N ASP A 300 0.77 5.38 -28.66
CA ASP A 300 1.06 4.24 -29.53
C ASP A 300 -0.13 3.26 -29.66
N PHE A 301 -1.33 3.62 -29.18
CA PHE A 301 -2.52 2.76 -29.23
C PHE A 301 -2.79 2.17 -30.62
N HIS A 302 -2.57 2.96 -31.67
CA HIS A 302 -2.80 2.56 -33.06
C HIS A 302 -1.91 1.38 -33.52
N GLU A 303 -0.76 1.15 -32.87
CA GLU A 303 0.18 0.07 -33.23
C GLU A 303 -0.26 -1.30 -32.73
N TRP A 304 -0.95 -1.36 -31.58
CA TRP A 304 -1.25 -2.62 -30.89
C TRP A 304 -2.72 -2.83 -30.55
N LYS A 305 -3.62 -1.89 -30.89
CA LYS A 305 -5.07 -1.99 -30.61
C LYS A 305 -5.69 -3.34 -31.01
N ASP A 306 -5.27 -3.92 -32.13
CA ASP A 306 -5.81 -5.18 -32.67
C ASP A 306 -5.37 -6.42 -31.86
N ASN A 307 -4.34 -6.25 -31.02
CA ASN A 307 -3.86 -7.27 -30.10
C ASN A 307 -4.52 -7.19 -28.72
N LEU A 308 -5.36 -6.19 -28.44
CA LEU A 308 -6.03 -6.03 -27.15
C LEU A 308 -7.48 -6.53 -27.22
N SER A 309 -7.87 -7.36 -26.25
CA SER A 309 -9.27 -7.72 -26.01
C SER A 309 -9.59 -7.57 -24.53
N ILE A 310 -10.60 -6.76 -24.21
CA ILE A 310 -10.97 -6.44 -22.83
C ILE A 310 -12.28 -7.17 -22.47
N TYR A 311 -12.34 -7.72 -21.26
CA TYR A 311 -13.48 -8.47 -20.74
C TYR A 311 -13.89 -7.99 -19.35
N GLY A 312 -15.20 -7.88 -19.14
CA GLY A 312 -15.83 -7.75 -17.83
C GLY A 312 -15.70 -9.05 -17.03
N LEU A 313 -15.02 -9.01 -15.89
CA LEU A 313 -14.90 -10.14 -14.97
C LEU A 313 -14.75 -9.67 -13.52
N ASP A 314 -15.71 -10.03 -12.68
CA ASP A 314 -15.60 -9.88 -11.23
C ASP A 314 -15.18 -11.21 -10.63
N LEU A 315 -14.02 -11.25 -9.98
CA LEU A 315 -13.50 -12.50 -9.41
C LEU A 315 -14.30 -12.98 -8.21
N ARG A 316 -15.23 -12.19 -7.66
CA ARG A 316 -16.20 -12.65 -6.65
C ARG A 316 -17.30 -13.54 -7.28
N ASP A 317 -17.53 -13.44 -8.59
CA ASP A 317 -18.48 -14.28 -9.31
C ASP A 317 -17.87 -15.65 -9.63
N VAL A 318 -18.17 -16.63 -8.81
CA VAL A 318 -17.71 -18.02 -9.02
C VAL A 318 -18.22 -18.59 -10.34
N ILE A 319 -19.50 -18.33 -10.64
CA ILE A 319 -20.18 -18.90 -11.80
C ILE A 319 -19.66 -18.23 -13.07
N GLY A 320 -19.56 -16.90 -13.06
CA GLY A 320 -18.98 -16.11 -14.14
C GLY A 320 -17.52 -16.46 -14.41
N LEU A 321 -16.71 -16.70 -13.36
CA LEU A 321 -15.32 -17.12 -13.52
C LEU A 321 -15.21 -18.48 -14.21
N GLU A 322 -15.99 -19.47 -13.79
CA GLU A 322 -16.03 -20.79 -14.43
C GLU A 322 -16.53 -20.69 -15.88
N ALA A 323 -17.61 -19.93 -16.13
CA ALA A 323 -18.14 -19.67 -17.47
C ALA A 323 -17.10 -18.99 -18.37
N PHE A 324 -16.36 -18.01 -17.86
CA PHE A 324 -15.30 -17.31 -18.57
C PHE A 324 -14.18 -18.26 -18.98
N THR A 325 -13.77 -19.18 -18.10
CA THR A 325 -12.73 -20.16 -18.46
C THR A 325 -13.19 -21.12 -19.56
N ARG A 326 -14.49 -21.49 -19.60
CA ARG A 326 -15.08 -22.29 -20.69
C ARG A 326 -15.14 -21.50 -22.00
N PHE A 327 -15.55 -20.24 -21.92
CA PHE A 327 -15.58 -19.34 -23.06
C PHE A 327 -14.19 -19.19 -23.70
N LEU A 328 -13.14 -18.98 -22.88
CA LEU A 328 -11.77 -18.91 -23.38
C LEU A 328 -11.29 -20.21 -24.02
N LYS A 329 -11.73 -21.37 -23.52
CA LYS A 329 -11.43 -22.66 -24.16
C LYS A 329 -12.00 -22.77 -25.56
N ILE A 330 -13.20 -22.26 -25.78
CA ILE A 330 -13.83 -22.23 -27.10
C ILE A 330 -13.06 -21.27 -28.01
N LYS A 331 -12.74 -20.07 -27.51
CA LYS A 331 -12.10 -19.00 -28.30
C LYS A 331 -10.64 -19.28 -28.65
N PHE A 332 -9.89 -19.87 -27.74
CA PHE A 332 -8.44 -20.08 -27.86
C PHE A 332 -8.04 -21.56 -27.88
N GLY A 333 -8.98 -22.50 -27.99
CA GLY A 333 -8.68 -23.94 -27.89
C GLY A 333 -7.61 -24.44 -28.87
N VAL A 334 -7.64 -23.93 -30.10
CA VAL A 334 -6.69 -24.31 -31.17
C VAL A 334 -5.32 -23.66 -30.97
N GLN A 335 -5.28 -22.36 -30.68
CA GLN A 335 -4.03 -21.60 -30.54
C GLN A 335 -3.33 -21.84 -29.19
N GLY A 336 -4.12 -22.07 -28.14
CA GLY A 336 -3.67 -22.05 -26.76
C GLY A 336 -3.38 -20.65 -26.23
N ILE A 337 -2.80 -20.60 -25.03
CA ILE A 337 -2.28 -19.38 -24.41
C ILE A 337 -0.83 -19.60 -23.93
N ASP A 338 0.00 -18.56 -24.00
CA ASP A 338 1.43 -18.61 -23.68
C ASP A 338 1.74 -18.16 -22.26
N ALA A 339 1.00 -17.17 -21.75
CA ALA A 339 1.18 -16.62 -20.42
C ALA A 339 -0.14 -16.36 -19.69
N LEU A 340 -0.17 -16.66 -18.40
CA LEU A 340 -1.26 -16.32 -17.48
C LEU A 340 -0.70 -15.50 -16.31
N ILE A 341 -1.14 -14.25 -16.20
CA ILE A 341 -0.72 -13.32 -15.14
C ILE A 341 -1.89 -13.09 -14.20
N ASN A 342 -1.86 -13.76 -13.05
CA ASN A 342 -2.80 -13.56 -11.97
C ASN A 342 -2.38 -12.33 -11.16
N ASN A 343 -2.79 -11.14 -11.64
CA ASN A 343 -2.44 -9.85 -11.06
C ASN A 343 -3.54 -9.24 -10.18
N ALA A 344 -4.81 -9.49 -10.48
CA ALA A 344 -5.93 -8.96 -9.69
C ALA A 344 -5.77 -9.29 -8.20
N CYS A 345 -5.98 -8.27 -7.35
CA CYS A 345 -5.77 -8.37 -5.92
C CYS A 345 -6.66 -7.37 -5.17
N GLN A 346 -7.13 -7.78 -3.99
CA GLN A 346 -7.79 -6.93 -3.01
C GLN A 346 -6.96 -6.90 -1.72
N THR A 347 -6.37 -5.75 -1.40
CA THR A 347 -5.74 -5.48 -0.09
C THR A 347 -6.60 -4.60 0.80
N ILE A 348 -7.47 -3.79 0.19
CA ILE A 348 -8.45 -2.93 0.85
C ILE A 348 -9.82 -3.20 0.26
N ARG A 349 -10.80 -3.53 1.12
CA ARG A 349 -12.20 -3.57 0.75
C ARG A 349 -12.75 -2.14 0.62
N ARG A 350 -13.41 -1.86 -0.50
CA ARG A 350 -14.08 -0.58 -0.77
C ARG A 350 -15.59 -0.81 -0.83
N PRO A 351 -16.41 0.09 -0.27
CA PRO A 351 -17.86 -0.04 -0.33
C PRO A 351 -18.40 0.23 -1.74
N THR A 352 -19.65 -0.12 -2.00
CA THR A 352 -20.34 0.10 -3.30
C THR A 352 -20.26 1.55 -3.77
N ALA A 353 -20.45 2.52 -2.86
CA ALA A 353 -20.37 3.96 -3.13
C ALA A 353 -19.02 4.42 -3.70
N TYR A 354 -17.93 3.69 -3.41
CA TYR A 354 -16.60 3.97 -4.00
C TYR A 354 -16.58 3.70 -5.51
N TYR A 355 -17.34 2.70 -5.96
CA TYR A 355 -17.41 2.29 -7.36
C TYR A 355 -18.54 2.97 -8.13
N LYS A 356 -19.49 3.60 -7.46
CA LYS A 356 -20.65 4.25 -8.09
C LYS A 356 -20.24 5.20 -9.24
N PRO A 357 -19.26 6.12 -9.08
CA PRO A 357 -18.87 7.02 -10.16
C PRO A 357 -18.38 6.27 -11.40
N VAL A 358 -17.53 5.24 -11.24
CA VAL A 358 -17.03 4.48 -12.40
C VAL A 358 -18.12 3.63 -13.05
N VAL A 359 -19.10 3.14 -12.29
CA VAL A 359 -20.25 2.41 -12.83
C VAL A 359 -21.12 3.33 -13.68
N GLU A 360 -21.38 4.56 -13.22
CA GLU A 360 -22.15 5.55 -13.98
C GLU A 360 -21.43 5.91 -15.29
N THR A 361 -20.12 6.09 -15.25
CA THR A 361 -19.32 6.39 -16.46
C THR A 361 -19.23 5.22 -17.45
N GLU A 362 -19.46 3.97 -17.04
CA GLU A 362 -19.43 2.82 -17.99
C GLU A 362 -20.50 2.97 -19.08
N THR A 363 -21.72 3.37 -18.71
CA THR A 363 -22.83 3.60 -19.62
C THR A 363 -22.56 4.80 -20.52
N GLU A 364 -22.11 5.92 -19.95
CA GLU A 364 -21.79 7.15 -20.71
C GLU A 364 -20.72 6.91 -21.78
N ILE A 365 -19.65 6.17 -21.42
CA ILE A 365 -18.59 5.81 -22.37
C ILE A 365 -19.15 4.95 -23.51
N TRP A 366 -20.06 4.02 -23.20
CA TRP A 366 -20.63 3.12 -24.20
C TRP A 366 -21.56 3.84 -25.18
N GLU A 367 -22.41 4.76 -24.70
CA GLU A 367 -23.30 5.55 -25.55
C GLU A 367 -22.53 6.40 -26.56
N GLY A 368 -21.38 6.96 -26.14
CA GLY A 368 -20.46 7.70 -27.00
C GLY A 368 -19.45 6.84 -27.78
N ALA A 369 -19.52 5.50 -27.68
CA ALA A 369 -18.48 4.62 -28.21
C ALA A 369 -18.53 4.46 -29.74
N ASP A 370 -17.39 4.68 -30.39
CA ASP A 370 -17.16 4.35 -31.80
C ASP A 370 -16.87 2.86 -32.02
N ASP A 371 -16.73 2.46 -33.28
CA ASP A 371 -16.45 1.06 -33.65
C ASP A 371 -15.11 0.57 -33.09
N THR A 372 -14.11 1.45 -32.97
CA THR A 372 -12.81 1.07 -32.40
C THR A 372 -12.97 0.64 -30.95
N HIS A 373 -13.73 1.39 -30.15
CA HIS A 373 -14.06 1.02 -28.77
C HIS A 373 -14.82 -0.29 -28.68
N LYS A 374 -15.87 -0.44 -29.49
CA LYS A 374 -16.72 -1.64 -29.51
C LYS A 374 -15.92 -2.87 -29.95
N ASN A 375 -14.94 -2.70 -30.85
CA ASN A 375 -14.05 -3.78 -31.28
C ASN A 375 -13.15 -4.29 -30.15
N LEU A 376 -12.61 -3.42 -29.29
CA LEU A 376 -11.85 -3.84 -28.10
C LEU A 376 -12.70 -4.70 -27.15
N LEU A 377 -14.01 -4.44 -27.12
CA LEU A 377 -15.00 -5.08 -26.26
C LEU A 377 -15.81 -6.18 -26.96
N ARG A 378 -15.47 -6.55 -28.21
CA ARG A 378 -16.22 -7.57 -28.95
C ARG A 378 -16.27 -8.90 -28.22
N GLY A 379 -15.14 -9.32 -27.64
CA GLY A 379 -15.11 -10.51 -26.79
C GLY A 379 -15.95 -10.37 -25.52
N CYS A 380 -16.02 -9.17 -24.93
CA CYS A 380 -16.86 -8.91 -23.77
C CYS A 380 -18.35 -9.10 -24.11
N MET A 381 -18.80 -8.59 -25.26
CA MET A 381 -20.18 -8.76 -25.75
C MET A 381 -20.51 -10.25 -25.95
N GLU A 382 -19.63 -10.98 -26.65
CA GLU A 382 -19.77 -12.43 -26.86
C GLU A 382 -19.89 -13.19 -25.52
N PHE A 383 -19.04 -12.84 -24.55
CA PHE A 383 -19.05 -13.48 -23.23
C PHE A 383 -20.30 -13.15 -22.42
N GLU A 384 -20.73 -11.89 -22.40
CA GLU A 384 -21.95 -11.47 -21.68
C GLU A 384 -23.20 -12.13 -22.27
N THR A 385 -23.27 -12.26 -23.60
CA THR A 385 -24.36 -13.00 -24.26
C THR A 385 -24.36 -14.47 -23.84
N LEU A 386 -23.20 -15.14 -23.85
CA LEU A 386 -23.11 -16.54 -23.40
C LEU A 386 -23.48 -16.69 -21.92
N ARG A 387 -22.99 -15.79 -21.05
CA ARG A 387 -23.29 -15.79 -19.61
C ARG A 387 -24.78 -15.63 -19.35
N ARG A 388 -25.45 -14.69 -20.04
CA ARG A 388 -26.91 -14.51 -19.96
C ARG A 388 -27.66 -15.76 -20.38
N GLN A 389 -27.27 -16.40 -21.48
CA GLN A 389 -27.91 -17.62 -21.95
C GLN A 389 -27.82 -18.74 -20.90
N LEU A 390 -26.64 -18.95 -20.30
CA LEU A 390 -26.45 -19.95 -19.25
C LEU A 390 -27.37 -19.73 -18.04
N LEU A 391 -27.61 -18.47 -17.66
CA LEU A 391 -28.54 -18.12 -16.58
C LEU A 391 -30.00 -18.39 -16.96
N ILE A 392 -30.39 -18.10 -18.20
CA ILE A 392 -31.74 -18.38 -18.71
C ILE A 392 -31.99 -19.89 -18.71
N ASP A 393 -31.05 -20.67 -19.25
CA ASP A 393 -31.15 -22.13 -19.32
C ASP A 393 -31.26 -22.74 -17.91
N GLN A 394 -30.46 -22.27 -16.94
CA GLN A 394 -30.58 -22.71 -15.55
C GLN A 394 -31.94 -22.39 -14.94
N LYS A 395 -32.48 -21.18 -15.17
CA LYS A 395 -33.80 -20.78 -14.66
C LYS A 395 -34.91 -21.64 -15.27
N GLN A 396 -34.82 -21.98 -16.56
CA GLN A 396 -35.80 -22.85 -17.24
C GLN A 396 -35.75 -24.30 -16.76
N VAL A 397 -34.56 -24.82 -16.48
CA VAL A 397 -34.38 -26.16 -15.87
C VAL A 397 -34.98 -26.18 -14.46
N ILE A 398 -34.77 -25.14 -13.66
CA ILE A 398 -35.31 -25.04 -12.29
C ILE A 398 -36.83 -24.83 -12.29
N SER A 399 -37.39 -24.08 -13.26
CA SER A 399 -38.83 -23.86 -13.38
C SER A 399 -39.59 -25.03 -14.01
N GLY A 400 -38.92 -26.16 -14.29
CA GLY A 400 -39.54 -27.35 -14.88
C GLY A 400 -40.08 -27.13 -16.30
N THR A 401 -39.65 -26.06 -16.98
CA THR A 401 -40.18 -25.64 -18.29
C THR A 401 -39.23 -26.07 -19.42
N VAL A 402 -38.79 -27.32 -19.42
CA VAL A 402 -37.99 -27.87 -20.52
C VAL A 402 -38.85 -28.79 -21.36
N ASN A 403 -39.26 -28.30 -22.55
CA ASN A 403 -39.60 -29.21 -23.65
C ASN A 403 -38.31 -29.84 -24.13
N SER A 404 -38.22 -31.16 -24.02
CA SER A 404 -37.11 -31.97 -24.48
C SER A 404 -36.75 -31.65 -25.94
N VAL A 405 -35.59 -31.05 -26.16
CA VAL A 405 -34.87 -31.19 -27.44
C VAL A 405 -33.58 -31.93 -27.11
N GLY A 406 -33.54 -33.18 -27.58
CA GLY A 406 -32.51 -34.13 -27.22
C GLY A 406 -31.12 -33.73 -27.69
N VAL A 407 -30.15 -33.83 -26.79
CA VAL A 407 -28.77 -34.15 -27.12
C VAL A 407 -28.34 -35.25 -26.16
N GLY A 408 -28.19 -36.46 -26.71
CA GLY A 408 -27.84 -37.64 -25.93
C GLY A 408 -26.45 -37.51 -25.32
N MET A 409 -26.38 -37.61 -23.99
CA MET A 409 -25.16 -38.00 -23.29
C MET A 409 -25.57 -38.91 -22.14
N GLN A 410 -25.20 -40.19 -22.25
CA GLN A 410 -25.53 -41.23 -21.29
C GLN A 410 -24.98 -40.87 -19.90
N SER A 411 -25.87 -40.68 -18.93
CA SER A 411 -25.50 -40.59 -17.52
C SER A 411 -25.34 -42.00 -16.95
N GLN A 412 -24.12 -42.34 -16.52
CA GLN A 412 -23.93 -43.45 -15.59
C GLN A 412 -24.44 -43.02 -14.21
N SER A 413 -25.35 -43.82 -13.67
CA SER A 413 -26.02 -43.61 -12.39
C SER A 413 -25.08 -43.87 -11.20
N PHE A 414 -25.13 -43.00 -10.19
CA PHE A 414 -24.70 -43.32 -8.82
C PHE A 414 -25.94 -43.70 -7.99
N PRO A 415 -25.83 -44.65 -7.04
CA PRO A 415 -27.00 -45.26 -6.40
C PRO A 415 -27.62 -44.34 -5.33
N ALA A 416 -28.94 -44.30 -5.30
CA ALA A 416 -29.72 -43.66 -4.25
C ALA A 416 -29.67 -44.48 -2.96
N LEU A 417 -29.47 -43.82 -1.82
CA LEU A 417 -29.66 -44.38 -0.49
C LEU A 417 -31.15 -44.33 -0.16
N GLU A 418 -31.78 -45.51 -0.08
CA GLU A 418 -33.16 -45.70 0.37
C GLU A 418 -33.32 -45.46 1.87
N GLU A 419 -34.43 -44.82 2.23
CA GLU A 419 -34.95 -44.68 3.58
C GLU A 419 -35.39 -46.03 4.14
N ALA A 420 -35.11 -46.28 5.42
CA ALA A 420 -35.77 -47.32 6.21
C ALA A 420 -36.29 -46.71 7.53
N SER A 421 -37.61 -46.64 7.61
CA SER A 421 -38.42 -46.29 8.78
C SER A 421 -38.38 -47.39 9.87
N LYS A 422 -38.35 -47.00 11.16
CA LYS A 422 -39.31 -47.34 12.25
C LYS A 422 -38.70 -47.45 13.67
N SER A 423 -39.55 -47.10 14.65
CA SER A 423 -39.53 -47.33 16.12
C SER A 423 -38.60 -46.41 16.93
N ASP A 424 -38.92 -45.92 18.14
CA ASP A 424 -40.11 -45.97 19.00
C ASP A 424 -39.95 -44.94 20.15
N THR A 425 -41.10 -44.45 20.65
CA THR A 425 -41.49 -44.01 22.01
C THR A 425 -40.82 -42.88 22.84
N SER A 426 -41.73 -42.06 23.42
CA SER A 426 -41.70 -41.28 24.69
C SER A 426 -40.95 -39.92 24.69
N THR A 427 -41.38 -38.82 25.31
CA THR A 427 -42.42 -38.54 26.31
C THR A 427 -42.75 -37.03 26.36
N SER A 428 -44.00 -36.74 26.73
CA SER A 428 -44.66 -35.53 27.28
C SER A 428 -43.88 -34.27 27.73
N HIS A 429 -44.45 -33.08 27.42
CA HIS A 429 -44.97 -32.03 28.35
C HIS A 429 -45.29 -30.75 27.55
N SER A 430 -46.56 -30.42 27.24
CA SER A 430 -47.64 -29.79 28.03
C SER A 430 -47.64 -28.25 28.07
N ASN A 431 -48.74 -27.70 27.51
CA ASN A 431 -49.52 -26.50 27.86
C ASN A 431 -49.02 -25.11 27.42
N GLU A 432 -49.78 -24.43 26.54
CA GLU A 432 -50.81 -23.37 26.80
C GLU A 432 -50.14 -21.97 26.69
N GLU A 433 -50.67 -20.90 26.11
CA GLU A 433 -52.04 -20.50 25.79
C GLU A 433 -52.09 -19.32 24.78
N LYS A 434 -53.33 -19.04 24.32
CA LYS A 434 -53.93 -17.97 23.49
C LYS A 434 -53.26 -16.58 23.50
N LYS A 435 -53.13 -15.91 22.34
CA LYS A 435 -54.11 -15.00 21.67
C LYS A 435 -54.59 -13.85 22.56
N GLU A 436 -54.15 -12.63 22.26
CA GLU A 436 -55.04 -11.47 22.15
C GLU A 436 -54.41 -10.34 21.33
N SER A 437 -55.27 -9.74 20.50
CA SER A 437 -55.04 -8.69 19.54
C SER A 437 -55.51 -7.35 20.11
N ALA A 438 -54.79 -6.26 19.81
CA ALA A 438 -55.33 -4.91 19.92
C ALA A 438 -54.85 -4.05 18.75
N SER A 439 -55.81 -3.66 17.93
CA SER A 439 -55.78 -2.58 16.93
C SER A 439 -56.03 -1.23 17.62
N ASP A 440 -55.36 -0.15 17.19
CA ASP A 440 -56.05 0.97 16.54
C ASP A 440 -55.12 2.09 16.00
N GLN A 441 -55.36 2.40 14.71
CA GLN A 441 -55.44 3.71 14.03
C GLN A 441 -54.51 4.89 14.41
N THR A 442 -53.81 5.48 13.43
CA THR A 442 -54.28 6.68 12.68
C THR A 442 -53.22 7.29 11.75
N SER A 443 -53.71 7.67 10.56
CA SER A 443 -53.35 8.82 9.72
C SER A 443 -52.21 8.76 8.69
N ASP A 444 -52.68 8.93 7.45
CA ASP A 444 -51.99 9.14 6.19
C ASP A 444 -51.00 10.31 6.19
N ALA A 445 -49.82 10.06 5.63
CA ALA A 445 -49.04 11.07 4.93
C ALA A 445 -48.49 10.45 3.64
N VAL A 446 -49.23 10.62 2.55
CA VAL A 446 -48.81 10.29 1.18
C VAL A 446 -47.68 11.23 0.78
N VAL A 447 -46.43 10.79 0.94
CA VAL A 447 -45.27 11.42 0.30
C VAL A 447 -45.18 10.84 -1.11
N LYS A 448 -45.45 11.68 -2.11
CA LYS A 448 -45.18 11.37 -3.52
C LYS A 448 -43.67 11.15 -3.71
N VAL A 449 -43.27 9.90 -3.92
CA VAL A 449 -41.90 9.54 -4.28
C VAL A 449 -41.75 9.69 -5.80
N GLY A 450 -40.75 10.48 -6.22
CA GLY A 450 -40.36 10.69 -7.61
C GLY A 450 -39.61 9.51 -8.22
N PRO A 451 -39.14 9.62 -9.48
CA PRO A 451 -38.76 8.48 -10.34
C PRO A 451 -37.42 7.80 -10.02
N GLU A 452 -36.95 7.80 -8.77
CA GLU A 452 -35.66 7.20 -8.38
C GLU A 452 -35.73 5.70 -8.05
N ASP A 453 -36.92 5.09 -8.02
CA ASP A 453 -37.09 3.70 -7.55
C ASP A 453 -36.95 2.61 -8.65
N SER A 454 -36.45 2.98 -9.84
CA SER A 454 -36.29 2.03 -10.95
C SER A 454 -34.99 1.20 -10.91
N LEU A 455 -34.08 1.50 -9.98
CA LEU A 455 -32.80 0.79 -9.79
C LEU A 455 -32.85 -0.30 -8.72
N ALA A 456 -33.93 -0.40 -7.94
CA ALA A 456 -34.08 -1.39 -6.89
C ALA A 456 -35.13 -2.45 -7.29
N LYS A 457 -34.66 -3.71 -7.42
CA LYS A 457 -35.40 -4.98 -7.60
C LYS A 457 -35.62 -5.41 -9.07
N GLY A 458 -34.66 -6.22 -9.55
CA GLY A 458 -34.93 -7.30 -10.52
C GLY A 458 -34.89 -6.97 -12.02
N ARG A 459 -34.78 -5.70 -12.44
CA ARG A 459 -34.78 -5.35 -13.89
C ARG A 459 -33.39 -5.24 -14.53
N VAL A 460 -32.34 -4.89 -13.78
CA VAL A 460 -31.01 -4.62 -14.36
C VAL A 460 -30.24 -5.90 -14.73
N GLU A 461 -30.54 -7.04 -14.11
CA GLU A 461 -29.80 -8.30 -14.36
C GLU A 461 -30.00 -8.90 -15.76
N ASN A 462 -31.03 -8.46 -16.49
CA ASN A 462 -31.43 -9.05 -17.77
C ASN A 462 -31.26 -8.11 -18.98
N ILE A 463 -30.77 -6.89 -18.80
CA ILE A 463 -30.61 -5.97 -19.94
C ILE A 463 -29.34 -6.34 -20.72
N PRO A 464 -29.39 -6.38 -22.06
CA PRO A 464 -28.21 -6.62 -22.86
C PRO A 464 -27.08 -5.60 -22.61
N PHE A 465 -25.83 -6.07 -22.71
CA PHE A 465 -24.64 -5.23 -22.55
C PHE A 465 -24.53 -4.30 -23.76
N GLU A 466 -24.96 -4.80 -24.91
CA GLU A 466 -25.02 -4.10 -26.18
C GLU A 466 -25.92 -2.87 -26.11
N ASP A 467 -26.96 -2.92 -25.27
CA ASP A 467 -27.95 -1.85 -25.13
C ASP A 467 -27.53 -0.79 -24.12
N THR A 468 -26.83 -1.19 -23.05
CA THR A 468 -26.54 -0.30 -21.90
C THR A 468 -25.06 -0.01 -21.69
N GLY A 469 -24.16 -0.81 -22.26
CA GLY A 469 -22.74 -0.78 -21.94
C GLY A 469 -22.38 -1.28 -20.55
N LEU A 470 -23.37 -1.63 -19.71
CA LEU A 470 -23.12 -2.02 -18.33
C LEU A 470 -22.89 -3.53 -18.25
N SER A 471 -21.64 -3.94 -18.03
CA SER A 471 -21.32 -5.36 -17.84
C SER A 471 -21.87 -5.90 -16.52
N HIS A 472 -22.13 -7.21 -16.47
CA HIS A 472 -22.52 -7.88 -15.23
C HIS A 472 -21.46 -7.68 -14.14
N SER A 473 -20.19 -7.72 -14.52
CA SER A 473 -19.08 -7.48 -13.59
C SER A 473 -19.06 -6.07 -13.01
N ALA A 474 -19.46 -5.05 -13.79
CA ALA A 474 -19.56 -3.68 -13.33
C ALA A 474 -20.78 -3.52 -12.40
N ALA A 475 -21.93 -4.07 -12.79
CA ALA A 475 -23.15 -4.06 -11.99
C ALA A 475 -22.95 -4.75 -10.63
N MET A 476 -22.24 -5.88 -10.58
CA MET A 476 -21.92 -6.59 -9.34
C MET A 476 -21.08 -5.77 -8.34
N SER A 477 -20.37 -4.73 -8.79
CA SER A 477 -19.67 -3.82 -7.87
C SER A 477 -20.62 -3.02 -6.97
N GLN A 478 -21.90 -2.96 -7.31
CA GLN A 478 -22.97 -2.29 -6.56
C GLN A 478 -23.73 -3.23 -5.61
N MET A 479 -23.33 -4.50 -5.51
CA MET A 479 -23.95 -5.45 -4.58
C MET A 479 -23.66 -5.07 -3.12
N VAL A 480 -24.72 -4.88 -2.33
CA VAL A 480 -24.66 -4.62 -0.89
C VAL A 480 -24.42 -5.93 -0.14
N ILE A 481 -23.29 -6.03 0.57
CA ILE A 481 -22.87 -7.24 1.31
C ILE A 481 -22.68 -6.93 2.80
N LEU A 482 -22.11 -5.77 3.11
CA LEU A 482 -21.87 -5.29 4.46
C LEU A 482 -22.66 -4.00 4.75
N PRO A 483 -22.90 -3.67 6.04
CA PRO A 483 -23.51 -2.39 6.41
C PRO A 483 -22.77 -1.17 5.84
N ASP A 484 -21.44 -1.25 5.70
CA ASP A 484 -20.59 -0.20 5.12
C ASP A 484 -20.86 0.05 3.62
N ASP A 485 -21.62 -0.82 2.95
CA ASP A 485 -22.02 -0.67 1.54
C ASP A 485 -23.26 0.23 1.35
N VAL A 486 -23.88 0.71 2.43
CA VAL A 486 -25.05 1.60 2.36
C VAL A 486 -24.84 2.86 3.18
N GLY A 487 -25.46 3.97 2.75
CA GLY A 487 -25.46 5.22 3.51
C GLY A 487 -24.08 5.87 3.70
N VAL A 488 -23.13 5.62 2.79
CA VAL A 488 -21.78 6.21 2.88
C VAL A 488 -21.86 7.72 2.64
N SER A 489 -21.37 8.49 3.62
CA SER A 489 -21.36 9.96 3.56
C SER A 489 -20.46 10.49 2.45
N SER A 490 -20.90 11.54 1.77
CA SER A 490 -20.10 12.31 0.80
C SER A 490 -18.90 13.01 1.45
N GLU A 491 -18.88 13.18 2.78
CA GLU A 491 -17.69 13.69 3.49
C GLU A 491 -16.52 12.68 3.43
N ILE A 492 -16.83 11.39 3.36
CA ILE A 492 -15.86 10.30 3.35
C ILE A 492 -15.48 9.93 1.91
N LEU A 493 -16.48 9.90 1.01
CA LEU A 493 -16.32 9.64 -0.42
C LEU A 493 -16.86 10.86 -1.21
N PRO A 494 -16.07 11.93 -1.34
CA PRO A 494 -16.53 13.16 -1.98
C PRO A 494 -16.76 12.95 -3.49
N PRO A 495 -17.96 13.22 -4.01
CA PRO A 495 -18.28 12.99 -5.42
C PRO A 495 -17.41 13.84 -6.33
N GLY A 496 -17.04 13.29 -7.49
CA GLY A 496 -16.22 13.96 -8.50
C GLY A 496 -14.74 14.14 -8.13
N MET A 497 -14.30 13.72 -6.94
CA MET A 497 -12.90 13.80 -6.54
C MET A 497 -12.18 12.47 -6.75
N SER A 498 -11.03 12.53 -7.43
CA SER A 498 -10.20 11.36 -7.69
C SER A 498 -8.77 11.49 -7.13
N ASP A 499 -8.15 10.34 -6.87
CA ASP A 499 -6.73 10.20 -6.54
C ASP A 499 -5.84 10.42 -7.80
N ILE A 500 -4.52 10.35 -7.62
CA ILE A 500 -3.54 10.51 -8.72
C ILE A 500 -3.68 9.45 -9.82
N ASN A 501 -4.42 8.37 -9.56
CA ASN A 501 -4.67 7.26 -10.47
C ASN A 501 -6.07 7.32 -11.09
N GLY A 502 -6.84 8.40 -10.86
CA GLY A 502 -8.21 8.54 -11.36
C GLY A 502 -9.24 7.67 -10.62
N HIS A 503 -8.94 7.24 -9.39
CA HIS A 503 -9.91 6.54 -8.56
C HIS A 503 -10.63 7.48 -7.61
N GLN A 504 -11.90 7.21 -7.30
CA GLN A 504 -12.64 7.89 -6.24
C GLN A 504 -11.78 8.07 -4.99
N LEU A 505 -11.71 9.31 -4.49
CA LEU A 505 -10.97 9.63 -3.28
C LEU A 505 -11.65 8.97 -2.07
N ASP A 506 -10.86 8.27 -1.25
CA ASP A 506 -11.33 7.60 -0.03
C ASP A 506 -10.68 8.22 1.21
N LEU A 507 -11.50 8.94 1.98
CA LEU A 507 -11.09 9.68 3.17
C LEU A 507 -11.38 8.92 4.48
N ARG A 508 -11.74 7.62 4.41
CA ARG A 508 -11.92 6.81 5.63
C ARG A 508 -10.65 6.81 6.47
N THR A 509 -10.81 6.98 7.78
CA THR A 509 -9.70 7.00 8.76
C THR A 509 -9.21 5.60 9.13
N SER A 510 -9.95 4.56 8.76
CA SER A 510 -9.61 3.14 8.91
C SER A 510 -10.02 2.35 7.67
N ASN A 511 -9.26 1.32 7.35
CA ASN A 511 -9.48 0.43 6.21
C ASN A 511 -8.96 -0.98 6.54
N SER A 512 -9.20 -1.94 5.63
CA SER A 512 -8.80 -3.36 5.78
C SER A 512 -7.33 -3.56 6.16
N TRP A 513 -6.45 -2.67 5.70
CA TRP A 513 -5.01 -2.73 5.95
C TRP A 513 -4.65 -2.59 7.44
N LEU A 514 -5.49 -1.86 8.19
CA LEU A 514 -5.30 -1.60 9.62
C LEU A 514 -6.10 -2.54 10.52
N LEU A 515 -7.05 -3.31 9.99
CA LEU A 515 -7.91 -4.17 10.79
C LEU A 515 -7.15 -5.35 11.42
N LYS A 516 -7.50 -5.69 12.66
CA LYS A 516 -7.06 -6.90 13.37
C LYS A 516 -8.05 -8.05 13.16
N MET A 517 -7.67 -9.24 13.62
CA MET A 517 -8.44 -10.47 13.45
C MET A 517 -9.91 -10.36 13.90
N ASP A 518 -10.17 -9.74 15.03
CA ASP A 518 -11.50 -9.53 15.63
C ASP A 518 -12.34 -8.46 14.92
N GLN A 519 -11.74 -7.69 14.02
CA GLN A 519 -12.36 -6.55 13.35
C GLN A 519 -12.73 -6.82 11.89
N ILE A 520 -12.28 -7.94 11.32
CA ILE A 520 -12.54 -8.26 9.91
C ILE A 520 -13.83 -9.06 9.82
N SER A 521 -14.77 -8.57 9.02
CA SER A 521 -16.04 -9.25 8.81
C SER A 521 -15.86 -10.56 8.02
N THR A 522 -16.73 -11.54 8.26
CA THR A 522 -16.72 -12.81 7.50
C THR A 522 -16.79 -12.60 5.98
N PRO A 523 -17.69 -11.74 5.44
CA PRO A 523 -17.73 -11.49 3.99
C PRO A 523 -16.42 -10.92 3.44
N GLU A 524 -15.75 -10.03 4.17
CA GLU A 524 -14.47 -9.46 3.75
C GLU A 524 -13.34 -10.51 3.71
N VAL A 525 -13.29 -11.41 4.70
CA VAL A 525 -12.35 -12.55 4.67
C VAL A 525 -12.60 -13.41 3.43
N MET A 526 -13.88 -13.73 3.16
CA MET A 526 -14.26 -14.56 2.01
C MET A 526 -13.91 -13.89 0.68
N GLU A 527 -14.26 -12.61 0.49
CA GLU A 527 -13.90 -11.82 -0.69
C GLU A 527 -12.38 -11.79 -0.90
N CYS A 528 -11.61 -11.46 0.14
CA CYS A 528 -10.15 -11.37 0.05
C CYS A 528 -9.52 -12.72 -0.30
N MET A 529 -9.92 -13.81 0.36
CA MET A 529 -9.44 -15.16 0.05
C MET A 529 -9.82 -15.57 -1.37
N TYR A 530 -11.05 -15.25 -1.78
CA TYR A 530 -11.54 -15.65 -3.09
C TYR A 530 -10.76 -14.95 -4.20
N ILE A 531 -10.66 -13.62 -4.14
CA ILE A 531 -9.96 -12.81 -5.15
C ILE A 531 -8.47 -13.14 -5.19
N ASN A 532 -7.82 -13.24 -4.03
CA ASN A 532 -6.35 -13.30 -3.97
C ASN A 532 -5.78 -14.73 -4.07
N ALA A 533 -6.57 -15.77 -3.85
CA ALA A 533 -6.08 -17.15 -3.83
C ALA A 533 -6.97 -18.14 -4.61
N ILE A 534 -8.29 -18.14 -4.38
CA ILE A 534 -9.19 -19.13 -5.00
C ILE A 534 -9.37 -18.84 -6.50
N ALA A 535 -9.60 -17.60 -6.90
CA ALA A 535 -9.72 -17.24 -8.30
C ALA A 535 -8.45 -17.55 -9.11
N PRO A 536 -7.23 -17.23 -8.64
CA PRO A 536 -5.99 -17.72 -9.24
C PRO A 536 -5.92 -19.26 -9.34
N PHE A 537 -6.35 -19.98 -8.30
CA PHE A 537 -6.44 -21.45 -8.35
C PHE A 537 -7.36 -21.94 -9.46
N VAL A 538 -8.56 -21.37 -9.56
CA VAL A 538 -9.54 -21.71 -10.60
C VAL A 538 -8.98 -21.40 -11.99
N LEU A 539 -8.38 -20.22 -12.19
CA LEU A 539 -7.78 -19.84 -13.47
C LEU A 539 -6.64 -20.79 -13.86
N ASN A 540 -5.71 -21.08 -12.93
CA ASN A 540 -4.59 -21.98 -13.19
C ASN A 540 -5.07 -23.40 -13.54
N SER A 541 -6.04 -23.92 -12.79
CA SER A 541 -6.60 -25.26 -13.02
C SER A 541 -7.40 -25.33 -14.32
N ARG A 542 -8.31 -24.38 -14.54
CA ARG A 542 -9.25 -24.45 -15.67
C ARG A 542 -8.61 -24.04 -16.98
N LEU A 543 -7.61 -23.16 -17.00
CA LEU A 543 -6.94 -22.73 -18.23
C LEU A 543 -5.71 -23.55 -18.59
N GLN A 544 -5.24 -24.45 -17.71
CA GLN A 544 -4.16 -25.39 -18.01
C GLN A 544 -4.35 -26.11 -19.37
N PRO A 545 -5.55 -26.61 -19.76
CA PRO A 545 -5.74 -27.21 -21.08
C PRO A 545 -5.36 -26.30 -22.26
N LEU A 546 -5.61 -24.98 -22.16
CA LEU A 546 -5.20 -24.01 -23.19
C LEU A 546 -3.68 -23.84 -23.23
N MET A 547 -3.02 -23.91 -22.09
CA MET A 547 -1.55 -23.85 -22.01
C MET A 547 -0.91 -25.14 -22.54
N THR A 548 -1.65 -26.25 -22.55
CA THR A 548 -1.22 -27.51 -23.16
C THR A 548 -1.46 -27.62 -24.66
N SER A 549 -2.05 -26.59 -25.28
CA SER A 549 -2.29 -26.54 -26.73
C SER A 549 -1.15 -25.81 -27.47
N PRO A 550 -0.74 -26.27 -28.67
CA PRO A 550 -1.10 -27.56 -29.28
C PRO A 550 -0.49 -28.75 -28.53
N ALA A 551 -1.13 -29.92 -28.64
CA ALA A 551 -0.62 -31.16 -28.05
C ALA A 551 0.60 -31.69 -28.83
N GLY A 552 1.58 -32.25 -28.13
CA GLY A 552 2.77 -32.87 -28.73
C GLY A 552 4.05 -32.68 -27.90
N ASP A 553 5.11 -33.41 -28.28
CA ASP A 553 6.39 -33.45 -27.55
C ASP A 553 7.22 -32.15 -27.68
N GLN A 554 6.94 -31.34 -28.70
CA GLN A 554 7.62 -30.05 -28.95
C GLN A 554 6.79 -28.85 -28.44
N ARG A 555 6.06 -29.02 -27.33
CA ARG A 555 5.25 -27.93 -26.77
C ARG A 555 6.13 -26.72 -26.40
N PRO A 556 5.71 -25.48 -26.73
CA PRO A 556 6.50 -24.32 -26.36
C PRO A 556 6.45 -24.09 -24.85
N ASP A 557 7.44 -23.37 -24.32
CA ASP A 557 7.45 -22.99 -22.91
C ASP A 557 6.29 -22.03 -22.62
N ARG A 558 5.63 -22.26 -21.48
CA ARG A 558 4.45 -21.50 -21.02
C ARG A 558 4.69 -20.97 -19.63
N TYR A 559 4.04 -19.86 -19.27
CA TYR A 559 4.36 -19.18 -18.02
C TYR A 559 3.10 -18.82 -17.23
N ILE A 560 3.10 -19.14 -15.93
CA ILE A 560 2.08 -18.66 -14.99
C ILE A 560 2.78 -17.78 -13.96
N ILE A 561 2.32 -16.54 -13.82
CA ILE A 561 2.82 -15.62 -12.79
C ILE A 561 1.71 -15.33 -11.81
N ASN A 562 1.92 -15.74 -10.56
CA ASN A 562 1.07 -15.38 -9.45
C ASN A 562 1.65 -14.13 -8.78
N VAL A 563 1.01 -12.98 -8.97
CA VAL A 563 1.48 -11.71 -8.40
C VAL A 563 1.23 -11.74 -6.89
N SER A 564 2.32 -11.84 -6.15
CA SER A 564 2.35 -11.97 -4.70
C SER A 564 3.00 -10.74 -4.08
N ALA A 565 3.18 -10.79 -2.77
CA ALA A 565 3.79 -9.73 -2.01
C ALA A 565 4.43 -10.31 -0.74
N MET A 566 5.19 -9.48 -0.04
CA MET A 566 5.79 -9.84 1.24
C MET A 566 4.78 -10.30 2.30
N GLU A 567 3.50 -9.93 2.17
CA GLU A 567 2.37 -10.36 3.00
C GLU A 567 2.21 -11.88 2.97
N GLY A 568 2.58 -12.54 1.86
CA GLY A 568 2.58 -13.99 1.73
C GLY A 568 3.77 -14.71 2.35
N LYS A 569 4.80 -13.98 2.83
CA LYS A 569 6.01 -14.59 3.41
C LYS A 569 5.84 -15.08 4.84
N PHE A 570 6.37 -16.26 5.15
CA PHE A 570 6.31 -16.82 6.51
C PHE A 570 7.46 -16.29 7.39
N TYR A 571 8.69 -16.33 6.89
CA TYR A 571 9.89 -16.07 7.69
C TYR A 571 10.26 -14.58 7.75
N ARG A 572 9.31 -13.74 8.18
CA ARG A 572 9.54 -12.32 8.45
C ARG A 572 8.71 -11.84 9.64
N TYR A 573 9.09 -10.70 10.18
CA TYR A 573 8.25 -10.02 11.16
C TYR A 573 6.90 -9.62 10.53
N LYS A 574 5.81 -9.93 11.24
CA LYS A 574 4.43 -9.61 10.86
C LYS A 574 3.79 -8.75 11.95
N MET A 575 3.05 -7.75 11.50
CA MET A 575 2.15 -6.98 12.36
C MET A 575 0.83 -7.77 12.52
N PRO A 576 0.04 -7.51 13.57
CA PRO A 576 -1.25 -8.17 13.78
C PRO A 576 -2.36 -7.67 12.83
N ASN A 577 -2.06 -6.71 11.96
CA ASN A 577 -2.99 -6.08 11.04
C ASN A 577 -3.12 -6.90 9.74
N HIS A 578 -4.23 -6.72 9.01
CA HIS A 578 -4.55 -7.36 7.72
C HIS A 578 -4.27 -8.89 7.66
N PRO A 579 -4.59 -9.69 8.70
CA PRO A 579 -4.30 -11.13 8.69
C PRO A 579 -4.95 -11.87 7.51
N HIS A 580 -6.12 -11.45 7.04
CA HIS A 580 -6.81 -12.03 5.89
C HIS A 580 -6.00 -11.86 4.58
N THR A 581 -5.36 -10.70 4.34
CA THR A 581 -4.46 -10.50 3.19
C THR A 581 -3.21 -11.36 3.31
N ASN A 582 -2.61 -11.43 4.50
CA ASN A 582 -1.44 -12.28 4.76
C ASN A 582 -1.75 -13.75 4.47
N MET A 583 -2.88 -14.25 4.99
CA MET A 583 -3.35 -15.62 4.75
C MET A 583 -3.57 -15.89 3.26
N ALA A 584 -4.26 -14.99 2.55
CA ALA A 584 -4.56 -15.19 1.14
C ALA A 584 -3.30 -15.20 0.26
N LYS A 585 -2.34 -14.29 0.50
CA LYS A 585 -1.07 -14.28 -0.23
C LYS A 585 -0.18 -15.48 0.12
N ALA A 586 -0.22 -15.95 1.36
CA ALA A 586 0.46 -17.19 1.75
C ALA A 586 -0.15 -18.42 1.07
N ALA A 587 -1.48 -18.49 0.94
CA ALA A 587 -2.18 -19.53 0.20
C ALA A 587 -1.82 -19.52 -1.29
N LEU A 588 -1.74 -18.33 -1.92
CA LEU A 588 -1.30 -18.17 -3.31
C LEU A 588 0.17 -18.63 -3.51
N ASN A 589 1.05 -18.31 -2.57
CA ASN A 589 2.43 -18.80 -2.57
C ASN A 589 2.47 -20.32 -2.44
N MET A 590 1.64 -20.89 -1.57
CA MET A 590 1.55 -22.34 -1.38
C MET A 590 1.02 -23.06 -2.63
N LEU A 591 0.07 -22.48 -3.36
CA LEU A 591 -0.37 -22.97 -4.67
C LEU A 591 0.82 -23.07 -5.63
N THR A 592 1.60 -22.00 -5.72
CA THR A 592 2.80 -21.96 -6.58
C THR A 592 3.80 -23.04 -6.20
N ARG A 593 4.12 -23.14 -4.90
CA ARG A 593 5.09 -24.12 -4.38
C ARG A 593 4.64 -25.56 -4.59
N THR A 594 3.34 -25.83 -4.48
CA THR A 594 2.78 -27.20 -4.56
C THR A 594 2.66 -27.69 -6.00
N SER A 595 2.09 -26.89 -6.91
CA SER A 595 1.67 -27.40 -8.22
C SER A 595 2.69 -27.16 -9.35
N SER A 596 3.69 -26.30 -9.12
CA SER A 596 4.62 -25.87 -10.18
C SER A 596 5.51 -27.00 -10.72
N GLU A 597 5.97 -27.94 -9.88
CA GLU A 597 6.88 -29.01 -10.31
C GLU A 597 6.21 -29.96 -11.29
N GLU A 598 4.96 -30.34 -11.03
CA GLU A 598 4.19 -31.17 -11.95
C GLU A 598 3.95 -30.43 -13.27
N LEU A 599 3.50 -29.18 -13.21
CA LEU A 599 3.24 -28.34 -14.39
C LEU A 599 4.50 -28.18 -15.26
N ALA A 600 5.66 -27.96 -14.65
CA ALA A 600 6.91 -27.82 -15.37
C ALA A 600 7.33 -29.14 -16.03
N LYS A 601 7.34 -30.25 -15.27
CA LYS A 601 7.83 -31.55 -15.76
C LYS A 601 6.91 -32.18 -16.79
N LYS A 602 5.59 -32.14 -16.58
CA LYS A 602 4.62 -32.80 -17.46
C LYS A 602 4.17 -31.91 -18.62
N HIS A 603 4.17 -30.60 -18.44
CA HIS A 603 3.49 -29.70 -19.38
C HIS A 603 4.34 -28.54 -19.87
N ARG A 604 5.58 -28.37 -19.39
CA ARG A 604 6.45 -27.23 -19.71
C ARG A 604 5.82 -25.88 -19.36
N ILE A 605 5.05 -25.87 -18.27
CA ILE A 605 4.42 -24.68 -17.71
C ILE A 605 5.21 -24.24 -16.47
N PHE A 606 5.89 -23.10 -16.57
CA PHE A 606 6.75 -22.54 -15.53
C PHE A 606 5.95 -21.57 -14.67
N MET A 607 5.43 -22.07 -13.54
CA MET A 607 4.65 -21.28 -12.60
C MET A 607 5.52 -20.71 -11.47
N ASN A 608 5.47 -19.40 -11.24
CA ASN A 608 6.22 -18.71 -10.18
C ASN A 608 5.40 -17.62 -9.48
N SER A 609 5.81 -17.27 -8.26
CA SER A 609 5.29 -16.14 -7.50
C SER A 609 6.24 -14.96 -7.64
N VAL A 610 5.70 -13.74 -7.79
CA VAL A 610 6.53 -12.53 -7.93
C VAL A 610 6.05 -11.43 -7.00
N ASP A 611 6.97 -10.89 -6.19
CA ASP A 611 6.78 -9.69 -5.37
C ASP A 611 7.05 -8.46 -6.23
N THR A 612 6.07 -7.56 -6.29
CA THR A 612 6.14 -6.33 -7.09
C THR A 612 7.07 -5.28 -6.48
N GLY A 613 7.46 -5.44 -5.22
CA GLY A 613 8.08 -4.41 -4.41
C GLY A 613 7.07 -3.36 -3.95
N TRP A 614 7.59 -2.30 -3.32
CA TRP A 614 6.79 -1.30 -2.61
C TRP A 614 6.50 -0.11 -3.53
N ILE A 615 5.27 -0.08 -4.05
CA ILE A 615 4.82 0.91 -5.04
C ILE A 615 3.70 1.84 -4.55
N ASN A 616 2.94 1.44 -3.52
CA ASN A 616 1.84 2.21 -2.94
C ASN A 616 1.88 2.13 -1.39
N ASP A 617 1.28 3.10 -0.72
CA ASP A 617 1.04 3.07 0.74
C ASP A 617 -0.45 2.80 1.01
N GLU A 618 -0.77 1.64 1.59
CA GLU A 618 -2.13 1.20 1.88
C GLU A 618 -2.74 1.84 3.13
N ASN A 619 -1.97 2.65 3.88
CA ASN A 619 -2.53 3.40 5.00
C ASN A 619 -3.62 4.38 4.53
N PRO A 620 -4.60 4.69 5.40
CA PRO A 620 -5.53 5.80 5.19
C PRO A 620 -4.82 7.08 4.76
N LEU A 621 -5.46 7.85 3.87
CA LEU A 621 -4.84 8.98 3.16
C LEU A 621 -4.16 9.98 4.11
N GLU A 622 -4.85 10.38 5.18
CA GLU A 622 -4.31 11.33 6.16
C GLU A 622 -3.03 10.81 6.81
N LYS A 623 -3.02 9.53 7.19
CA LYS A 623 -1.87 8.88 7.82
C LYS A 623 -0.71 8.74 6.84
N ALA A 624 -0.98 8.28 5.61
CA ALA A 624 0.01 8.20 4.54
C ALA A 624 0.62 9.59 4.26
N SER A 625 -0.21 10.63 4.15
CA SER A 625 0.22 12.02 3.95
C SER A 625 1.14 12.52 5.06
N LYS A 626 0.77 12.26 6.31
CA LYS A 626 1.55 12.67 7.47
C LYS A 626 2.91 11.97 7.50
N ILE A 627 2.96 10.69 7.16
CA ILE A 627 4.20 9.92 7.04
C ILE A 627 5.07 10.47 5.90
N ALA A 628 4.48 10.71 4.73
CA ALA A 628 5.16 11.27 3.57
C ALA A 628 5.80 12.64 3.88
N LYS A 629 5.04 13.56 4.49
CA LYS A 629 5.52 14.89 4.88
C LYS A 629 6.60 14.84 5.96
N THR A 630 6.39 14.03 7.00
CA THR A 630 7.30 13.98 8.16
C THR A 630 8.63 13.33 7.80
N ASN A 631 8.59 12.25 7.01
CA ASN A 631 9.76 11.44 6.70
C ASN A 631 10.36 11.73 5.32
N LEU A 632 9.80 12.71 4.59
CA LEU A 632 10.13 12.96 3.18
C LEU A 632 9.98 11.69 2.33
N PHE A 633 9.02 10.84 2.69
CA PHE A 633 8.85 9.50 2.16
C PHE A 633 8.04 9.51 0.86
N GLN A 634 8.46 8.66 -0.07
CA GLN A 634 7.74 8.23 -1.26
C GLN A 634 8.09 6.77 -1.52
N THR A 635 7.28 6.09 -2.32
CA THR A 635 7.56 4.70 -2.69
C THR A 635 8.82 4.63 -3.57
N PRO A 636 9.70 3.65 -3.31
CA PRO A 636 11.03 3.56 -3.95
C PRO A 636 11.00 3.19 -5.43
N ILE A 637 9.90 2.62 -5.91
CA ILE A 637 9.69 2.16 -7.28
C ILE A 637 8.22 2.41 -7.69
N ASP A 638 7.89 2.21 -8.96
CA ASP A 638 6.56 2.47 -9.50
C ASP A 638 5.90 1.25 -10.19
N GLU A 639 4.72 1.46 -10.77
CA GLU A 639 3.93 0.43 -11.44
C GLU A 639 4.62 -0.16 -12.67
N VAL A 640 5.47 0.62 -13.35
CA VAL A 640 6.25 0.15 -14.51
C VAL A 640 7.37 -0.77 -14.04
N ASP A 641 8.04 -0.42 -12.92
CA ASP A 641 9.03 -1.28 -12.28
C ASP A 641 8.39 -2.58 -11.78
N ALA A 642 7.19 -2.50 -11.20
CA ALA A 642 6.41 -3.67 -10.78
C ALA A 642 6.05 -4.56 -11.98
N ALA A 643 5.58 -3.98 -13.09
CA ALA A 643 5.29 -4.73 -14.31
C ALA A 643 6.55 -5.41 -14.88
N ALA A 644 7.70 -4.73 -14.85
CA ALA A 644 8.98 -5.32 -15.26
C ALA A 644 9.37 -6.52 -14.40
N ARG A 645 9.13 -6.47 -13.08
CA ARG A 645 9.37 -7.61 -12.17
C ARG A 645 8.45 -8.78 -12.46
N ILE A 646 7.15 -8.52 -12.66
CA ILE A 646 6.15 -9.55 -12.98
C ILE A 646 6.50 -10.27 -14.28
N LEU A 647 6.91 -9.52 -15.30
CA LEU A 647 7.21 -10.06 -16.62
C LEU A 647 8.63 -10.60 -16.77
N ASP A 648 9.53 -10.34 -15.81
CA ASP A 648 10.92 -10.80 -15.89
C ASP A 648 11.06 -12.32 -16.13
N PRO A 649 10.36 -13.21 -15.38
CA PRO A 649 10.46 -14.64 -15.62
C PRO A 649 9.93 -15.05 -17.00
N VAL A 650 8.92 -14.34 -17.51
CA VAL A 650 8.34 -14.59 -18.85
C VAL A 650 9.31 -14.15 -19.93
N PHE A 651 9.79 -12.91 -19.88
CA PHE A 651 10.64 -12.32 -20.92
C PHE A 651 12.02 -12.97 -20.96
N VAL A 652 12.63 -13.23 -19.80
CA VAL A 652 13.90 -13.97 -19.73
C VAL A 652 13.74 -15.39 -20.26
N GLY A 653 12.62 -16.06 -19.94
CA GLY A 653 12.30 -17.38 -20.45
C GLY A 653 12.14 -17.40 -21.98
N VAL A 654 11.40 -16.43 -22.54
CA VAL A 654 11.15 -16.32 -24.00
C VAL A 654 12.42 -15.96 -24.78
N LYS A 655 13.29 -15.08 -24.26
CA LYS A 655 14.56 -14.72 -24.91
C LYS A 655 15.53 -15.90 -25.04
N GLY A 656 15.38 -16.93 -24.20
CA GLY A 656 16.16 -18.16 -24.24
C GLY A 656 17.51 -18.09 -23.49
N VAL A 657 17.95 -19.29 -23.05
CA VAL A 657 19.28 -19.71 -22.54
C VAL A 657 19.44 -19.97 -21.03
N VAL A 658 18.83 -19.25 -20.06
CA VAL A 658 19.28 -19.41 -18.63
C VAL A 658 18.21 -19.70 -17.57
N ARG A 659 16.93 -19.34 -17.73
CA ARG A 659 15.97 -19.40 -16.60
C ARG A 659 14.65 -20.11 -16.94
N LYS A 660 14.61 -21.42 -16.69
CA LYS A 660 13.38 -22.25 -16.67
C LYS A 660 12.92 -22.50 -15.24
N ASP A 661 12.96 -21.45 -14.43
CA ASP A 661 12.62 -21.55 -13.02
C ASP A 661 11.13 -21.81 -12.86
N TYR A 662 10.78 -22.69 -11.93
CA TYR A 662 9.41 -22.97 -11.52
C TYR A 662 9.39 -23.16 -10.00
N GLY A 663 8.26 -22.88 -9.37
CA GLY A 663 8.11 -23.05 -7.93
C GLY A 663 9.00 -22.13 -7.13
N LYS A 664 9.32 -20.95 -7.68
CA LYS A 664 10.12 -19.93 -7.01
C LYS A 664 9.26 -18.76 -6.59
N PHE A 665 9.72 -18.09 -5.52
CA PHE A 665 9.27 -16.75 -5.18
C PHE A 665 10.36 -15.76 -5.59
N PHE A 666 10.05 -14.87 -6.52
CA PHE A 666 10.95 -13.81 -6.94
C PHE A 666 10.67 -12.49 -6.23
N LYS A 667 11.74 -11.82 -5.83
CA LYS A 667 11.73 -10.44 -5.37
C LYS A 667 12.98 -9.74 -5.90
N ASP A 668 12.82 -8.54 -6.42
CA ASP A 668 13.92 -7.75 -6.99
C ASP A 668 14.72 -8.53 -8.06
N PHE A 669 14.02 -9.25 -8.94
CA PHE A 669 14.57 -10.12 -10.02
C PHE A 669 15.35 -11.35 -9.55
N ARG A 670 15.31 -11.69 -8.25
CA ARG A 670 16.07 -12.80 -7.64
C ARG A 670 15.17 -13.71 -6.83
N GLU A 671 15.54 -14.99 -6.73
CA GLU A 671 14.84 -15.92 -5.85
C GLU A 671 14.97 -15.44 -4.39
N THR A 672 13.90 -15.56 -3.63
CA THR A 672 13.82 -15.22 -2.21
C THR A 672 13.09 -16.33 -1.46
N GLU A 673 13.25 -16.35 -0.15
CA GLU A 673 12.55 -17.24 0.76
C GLU A 673 11.03 -17.06 0.70
N TRP A 674 10.32 -18.15 1.02
CA TRP A 674 8.87 -18.26 0.96
C TRP A 674 8.11 -17.43 1.99
#